data_AF-A0A371WHX4-F1
#
_entry.id   AF-A0A371WHX4-F1
#
_cell.length_a   1.000
_cell.length_b   1.000
_cell.length_c   1.000
_cell.angle_alpha   90.00
_cell.angle_beta   90.00
_cell.angle_gamma   90.00
#
_symmetry.space_group_name_H-M   'P 1'
#
loop_
_entity.id
_entity.type
_entity.pdbx_description
1 polymer ?
#
loop_
_entity_poly.entity_id
_entity_poly.type
_entity_poly.pdbx_seq_one_letter_code
_entity_poly.pdbx_strand_id
1 'polypeptide(L)'
;MLTRPLKDIDRPLAGHDDPDGKNAATSGFGDIVIAILIGIFCFAAYNANMRAIPAGDTYGARYMPFSILRNHSVVLDPILDIIAQGRIPPALGEDTSAFWITHARGPHYVSTYPIALPIVIAPLYIPAVTYLDARGWDPHLVDQVARVMEKLVASLIAVASVALLYLLLRRRAPSGTATLLSLVYAFGTTTWVISSQALWAHGPAQLLVVATMLLLTGPRIESPARLRVVMAGFLCALIAANRPPDAILATALGLYGLRWAGPRRLLFVAAGLVPVALTVAYNLMVVGHIAGAYALFVRPHDYNDDILGGIAGLLVSPTRGLFVFSPFLLFIPFLFPLAMRGRAMRDLTLLMAGAIVLQIVLYAMVDWRQGMAWGPRWLGDGLPMLIWMLPPIVAALSRPGCMLFGMACGVAILIQAVGAFWYVGAADAGMGLGERGPDRMRPMWRPENAPFVAELRHPPAAFDLLRRLQGNIDQIEVVAEESGGAERLIDAAGWALVDSRSPTDAMILVDGRSVAGTGTFFTRPDVVQTLGETSPAGWRMRFPVGALAPGRHELAVLVRADPGGEPRLLRQLSFDLPADSPAWRQDQQFQRSADLARQRLAEHQRPEGYWLTAFTGVPRFEAPQDEMNTYLNAVMLDIAGPAATGTPLADVLARTRRFLAEQIEADGLVRYHGRPDTPTIGTLGCAITPDSDDTALVWRVAPGASGRDRLAAALETIGRFRREDGLYRTWLAERAQYRCLDPGRDPNPADIGIQMHILLLLAQENPPAARALCEALTTRTADDDLWVYYADAPPIVILRLAELQQAGCPLHPPPSRLRTDVPGQEIWVQAAEALSRIRTGAGSCLETNRLLERLATEDFAAVSRMPPLLYHNDLTASVRRFYWSEDIGYALWLRLYYERQRIGWAAQDCGEEGR
;
A
#
# COMPACT_ATOMS: atom_id res chain seq x y z
N MET A 1 55.09 26.65 -58.11
CA MET A 1 56.18 27.21 -58.95
C MET A 1 55.66 28.51 -59.56
N LEU A 2 56.35 29.65 -59.68
CA LEU A 2 57.62 30.25 -59.19
C LEU A 2 57.43 31.79 -59.42
N THR A 3 58.02 32.80 -58.75
CA THR A 3 58.88 32.95 -57.55
C THR A 3 58.90 34.44 -57.15
N ARG A 4 59.01 34.78 -55.86
CA ARG A 4 59.97 35.75 -55.27
C ARG A 4 59.87 35.74 -53.72
N PRO A 5 60.89 36.17 -52.96
CA PRO A 5 61.33 35.43 -51.77
C PRO A 5 61.26 36.21 -50.44
N LEU A 6 61.54 35.50 -49.34
CA LEU A 6 61.71 36.07 -48.01
C LEU A 6 62.88 37.07 -47.95
N LYS A 7 62.65 38.20 -47.28
CA LYS A 7 63.55 38.81 -46.29
C LYS A 7 62.77 39.83 -45.44
N ASP A 8 63.36 40.22 -44.31
CA ASP A 8 62.89 41.25 -43.37
C ASP A 8 61.65 40.95 -42.51
N ILE A 9 61.77 39.96 -41.60
CA ILE A 9 61.22 40.10 -40.23
C ILE A 9 62.31 39.65 -39.24
N ASP A 10 63.30 40.52 -39.04
CA ASP A 10 64.24 40.44 -37.92
C ASP A 10 64.39 41.83 -37.30
N ARG A 11 63.39 42.22 -36.49
CA ARG A 11 63.50 43.31 -35.51
C ARG A 11 62.63 42.99 -34.30
N PRO A 12 63.15 43.13 -33.07
CA PRO A 12 62.43 42.76 -31.87
C PRO A 12 61.37 43.82 -31.54
N LEU A 13 60.11 43.39 -31.39
CA LEU A 13 59.13 44.22 -30.69
C LEU A 13 59.48 44.21 -29.20
N ALA A 14 59.78 45.41 -28.70
CA ALA A 14 60.34 45.68 -27.38
C ALA A 14 59.60 44.93 -26.26
N GLY A 15 60.38 44.34 -25.36
CA GLY A 15 59.85 43.69 -24.17
C GLY A 15 59.13 44.69 -23.26
N HIS A 16 57.97 44.27 -22.77
CA HIS A 16 57.64 44.52 -21.37
C HIS A 16 58.09 43.28 -20.59
N ASP A 17 59.36 43.27 -20.22
CA ASP A 17 59.79 42.48 -19.06
C ASP A 17 59.15 43.16 -17.84
N ASP A 18 58.04 42.62 -17.37
CA ASP A 18 57.51 42.93 -16.04
C ASP A 18 58.18 41.97 -15.05
N PRO A 19 59.12 42.43 -14.20
CA PRO A 19 59.85 41.55 -13.29
C PRO A 19 59.02 41.16 -12.06
N ASP A 20 57.81 41.73 -11.89
CA ASP A 20 57.01 41.56 -10.69
C ASP A 20 55.88 40.54 -10.92
N GLY A 21 55.99 39.38 -10.27
CA GLY A 21 55.02 38.27 -10.37
C GLY A 21 53.66 38.54 -9.68
N LYS A 22 52.98 39.64 -10.04
CA LYS A 22 51.77 40.16 -9.38
C LYS A 22 50.54 40.23 -10.28
N ASN A 23 50.25 39.15 -11.01
CA ASN A 23 48.90 38.93 -11.57
C ASN A 23 48.39 37.47 -11.42
N ALA A 24 48.92 36.75 -10.43
CA ALA A 24 48.21 35.61 -9.84
C ALA A 24 47.07 36.13 -8.96
N ALA A 25 45.98 36.57 -9.60
CA ALA A 25 44.84 37.19 -8.94
C ALA A 25 44.34 36.33 -7.77
N THR A 26 44.57 36.81 -6.55
CA THR A 26 43.83 36.36 -5.37
C THR A 26 42.35 36.64 -5.64
N SER A 27 41.47 35.68 -5.28
CA SER A 27 40.03 35.84 -5.45
C SER A 27 39.58 37.03 -4.60
N GLY A 28 39.35 38.17 -5.24
CA GLY A 28 38.89 39.38 -4.57
C GLY A 28 37.49 39.20 -4.01
N PHE A 29 37.06 40.12 -3.14
CA PHE A 29 35.72 40.13 -2.58
C PHE A 29 34.63 40.00 -3.66
N GLY A 30 34.80 40.68 -4.80
CA GLY A 30 33.91 40.58 -5.96
C GLY A 30 33.80 39.17 -6.58
N ASP A 31 34.87 38.38 -6.59
CA ASP A 31 34.80 36.99 -7.09
C ASP A 31 33.99 36.09 -6.15
N ILE A 32 34.06 36.33 -4.83
CA ILE A 32 33.22 35.61 -3.85
C ILE A 32 31.75 35.99 -4.04
N VAL A 33 31.44 37.27 -4.24
CA VAL A 33 30.08 37.74 -4.54
C VAL A 33 29.54 37.10 -5.83
N ILE A 34 30.33 37.04 -6.91
CA ILE A 34 29.92 36.38 -8.15
C ILE A 34 29.68 34.88 -7.93
N ALA A 35 30.54 34.18 -7.17
CA ALA A 35 30.35 32.78 -6.84
C ALA A 35 29.02 32.52 -6.09
N ILE A 36 28.68 33.40 -5.14
CA ILE A 36 27.42 33.35 -4.40
C ILE A 36 26.22 33.62 -5.32
N LEU A 37 26.28 34.63 -6.19
CA LEU A 37 25.21 34.96 -7.14
C LEU A 37 24.96 33.83 -8.15
N ILE A 38 26.03 33.22 -8.70
CA ILE A 38 25.94 32.01 -9.53
C ILE A 38 25.28 30.89 -8.71
N GLY A 39 25.68 30.71 -7.45
CA GLY A 39 25.13 29.68 -6.57
C GLY A 39 23.62 29.85 -6.31
N ILE A 40 23.16 31.07 -6.01
CA ILE A 40 21.73 31.39 -5.80
C ILE A 40 20.94 31.13 -7.08
N PHE A 41 21.46 31.57 -8.24
CA PHE A 41 20.82 31.33 -9.54
C PHE A 41 20.70 29.83 -9.85
N CYS A 42 21.78 29.07 -9.67
CA CYS A 42 21.75 27.61 -9.84
C CYS A 42 20.81 26.93 -8.83
N PHE A 43 20.76 27.36 -7.57
CA PHE A 43 19.85 26.80 -6.57
C PHE A 43 18.38 26.97 -6.97
N ALA A 44 18.01 28.17 -7.43
CA ALA A 44 16.67 28.43 -7.95
C ALA A 44 16.36 27.56 -9.18
N ALA A 45 17.26 27.52 -10.16
CA ALA A 45 17.07 26.75 -11.40
C ALA A 45 17.03 25.23 -11.18
N TYR A 46 17.82 24.69 -10.25
CA TYR A 46 17.82 23.26 -9.92
C TYR A 46 16.54 22.82 -9.21
N ASN A 47 15.90 23.72 -8.44
CA ASN A 47 14.64 23.46 -7.73
C ASN A 47 13.38 23.86 -8.52
N ALA A 48 13.52 24.56 -9.65
CA ALA A 48 12.40 25.06 -10.47
C ALA A 48 11.44 23.97 -11.00
N ASN A 49 11.87 22.71 -11.05
CA ASN A 49 11.03 21.59 -11.45
C ASN A 49 10.22 20.95 -10.30
N MET A 50 10.39 21.42 -9.05
CA MET A 50 9.62 20.97 -7.87
C MET A 50 9.44 19.45 -7.76
N ARG A 51 10.49 18.69 -8.09
CA ARG A 51 10.54 17.22 -8.02
C ARG A 51 11.98 16.74 -7.76
N ALA A 52 12.11 15.55 -7.17
CA ALA A 52 13.36 14.80 -7.22
C ALA A 52 13.47 14.07 -8.58
N ILE A 53 14.68 13.66 -8.95
CA ILE A 53 14.91 12.66 -10.02
C ILE A 53 15.80 11.55 -9.44
N PRO A 54 15.22 10.66 -8.61
CA PRO A 54 15.94 9.66 -7.84
C PRO A 54 15.94 8.30 -8.54
N ALA A 55 16.66 7.36 -7.94
CA ALA A 55 16.54 5.94 -8.19
C ALA A 55 16.76 5.21 -6.86
N GLY A 56 16.63 3.87 -6.85
CA GLY A 56 16.98 3.05 -5.68
C GLY A 56 18.39 3.37 -5.14
N ASP A 57 19.34 3.70 -6.02
CA ASP A 57 20.70 4.17 -5.68
C ASP A 57 20.75 5.27 -4.60
N THR A 58 19.74 6.15 -4.51
CA THR A 58 19.75 7.30 -3.60
C THR A 58 19.03 7.05 -2.28
N TYR A 59 18.26 5.96 -2.16
CA TYR A 59 17.43 5.70 -0.98
C TYR A 59 18.27 5.55 0.31
N GLY A 60 19.45 4.94 0.22
CA GLY A 60 20.41 4.89 1.32
C GLY A 60 20.78 6.28 1.84
N ALA A 61 21.08 7.22 0.95
CA ALA A 61 21.39 8.60 1.31
C ALA A 61 20.14 9.42 1.71
N ARG A 62 18.97 9.10 1.16
CA ARG A 62 17.68 9.74 1.48
C ARG A 62 17.23 9.46 2.93
N TYR A 63 17.20 8.18 3.35
CA TYR A 63 16.57 7.78 4.62
C TYR A 63 17.56 7.57 5.79
N MET A 64 18.79 7.11 5.52
CA MET A 64 19.74 6.79 6.59
C MET A 64 20.13 7.97 7.50
N PRO A 65 20.21 9.24 7.04
CA PRO A 65 20.40 10.39 7.92
C PRO A 65 19.41 10.48 9.09
N PHE A 66 18.14 10.09 8.88
CA PHE A 66 17.15 10.04 9.97
C PHE A 66 17.50 8.95 11.00
N SER A 67 17.97 7.78 10.56
CA SER A 67 18.38 6.69 11.46
C SER A 67 19.65 7.02 12.25
N ILE A 68 20.61 7.71 11.62
CA ILE A 68 21.84 8.17 12.29
C ILE A 68 21.51 9.15 13.42
N LEU A 69 20.61 10.11 13.16
CA LEU A 69 20.24 11.14 14.13
C LEU A 69 19.29 10.62 15.23
N ARG A 70 18.27 9.84 14.87
CA ARG A 70 17.20 9.37 15.79
C ARG A 70 17.55 8.07 16.50
N ASN A 71 18.05 7.08 15.75
CA ASN A 71 18.26 5.71 16.23
C ASN A 71 19.73 5.43 16.58
N HIS A 72 20.62 6.42 16.38
CA HIS A 72 22.07 6.32 16.56
C HIS A 72 22.71 5.13 15.81
N SER A 73 22.14 4.79 14.64
CA SER A 73 22.48 3.58 13.90
C SER A 73 23.02 3.87 12.49
N VAL A 74 23.98 3.05 12.06
CA VAL A 74 24.59 3.03 10.71
C VAL A 74 24.23 1.75 9.93
N VAL A 75 23.27 0.97 10.44
CA VAL A 75 22.58 -0.14 9.76
C VAL A 75 21.14 0.24 9.48
N LEU A 76 20.49 -0.48 8.55
CA LEU A 76 19.16 -0.16 8.05
C LEU A 76 18.01 -0.72 8.90
N ASP A 77 18.26 -1.70 9.77
CA ASP A 77 17.23 -2.41 10.55
C ASP A 77 16.16 -1.48 11.19
N PRO A 78 16.52 -0.34 11.83
CA PRO A 78 15.53 0.55 12.45
C PRO A 78 14.63 1.32 11.48
N ILE A 79 14.89 1.26 10.18
CA ILE A 79 14.16 1.96 9.11
C ILE A 79 13.83 1.04 7.92
N LEU A 80 13.94 -0.28 8.09
CA LEU A 80 13.97 -1.26 7.00
C LEU A 80 12.73 -1.16 6.10
N ASP A 81 11.54 -1.11 6.69
CA ASP A 81 10.26 -1.04 5.97
C ASP A 81 10.15 0.24 5.13
N ILE A 82 10.61 1.38 5.67
CA ILE A 82 10.57 2.69 5.02
C ILE A 82 11.57 2.75 3.85
N ILE A 83 12.79 2.23 4.04
CA ILE A 83 13.79 2.22 2.95
C ILE A 83 13.49 1.16 1.89
N ALA A 84 12.82 0.07 2.24
CA ALA A 84 12.44 -0.97 1.28
C ALA A 84 11.27 -0.55 0.37
N GLN A 85 10.40 0.37 0.79
CA GLN A 85 9.27 0.88 -0.01
C GLN A 85 8.42 -0.27 -0.60
N GLY A 86 7.93 -1.17 0.27
CA GLY A 86 7.05 -2.28 -0.09
C GLY A 86 7.72 -3.47 -0.79
N ARG A 87 9.06 -3.49 -0.86
CA ARG A 87 9.85 -4.56 -1.48
C ARG A 87 10.48 -5.45 -0.42
N ILE A 88 10.85 -6.67 -0.78
CA ILE A 88 11.56 -7.57 0.15
C ILE A 88 13.06 -7.24 0.14
N PRO A 89 13.69 -6.99 1.31
CA PRO A 89 15.15 -6.97 1.47
C PRO A 89 15.79 -8.33 1.16
N PRO A 90 17.03 -8.40 0.64
CA PRO A 90 17.63 -9.68 0.29
C PRO A 90 17.79 -10.66 1.46
N ALA A 91 17.10 -11.80 1.33
CA ALA A 91 17.53 -13.06 1.92
C ALA A 91 18.89 -13.47 1.35
N LEU A 92 19.61 -14.30 2.10
CA LEU A 92 21.05 -14.55 1.90
C LEU A 92 21.32 -15.35 0.62
N GLY A 93 21.53 -14.63 -0.49
CA GLY A 93 21.84 -15.20 -1.82
C GLY A 93 20.73 -15.11 -2.87
N GLU A 94 19.63 -14.39 -2.62
CA GLU A 94 18.46 -14.34 -3.53
C GLU A 94 18.37 -13.06 -4.39
N ASP A 95 17.77 -13.18 -5.59
CA ASP A 95 17.40 -12.03 -6.44
C ASP A 95 16.16 -11.34 -5.85
N THR A 96 16.32 -10.09 -5.39
CA THR A 96 15.24 -9.33 -4.72
C THR A 96 14.95 -7.99 -5.37
N SER A 97 13.76 -7.45 -5.05
CA SER A 97 13.28 -6.19 -5.62
C SER A 97 13.88 -4.93 -4.98
N ALA A 98 14.49 -5.02 -3.79
CA ALA A 98 15.14 -3.91 -3.08
C ALA A 98 16.68 -3.92 -3.24
N PHE A 99 17.19 -3.81 -4.47
CA PHE A 99 18.62 -3.96 -4.81
C PHE A 99 19.59 -2.98 -4.09
N TRP A 100 19.07 -1.89 -3.53
CA TRP A 100 19.83 -0.90 -2.74
C TRP A 100 20.08 -1.32 -1.28
N ILE A 101 19.48 -2.42 -0.85
CA ILE A 101 19.70 -3.07 0.44
C ILE A 101 20.54 -4.32 0.20
N THR A 102 21.47 -4.62 1.12
CA THR A 102 22.16 -5.91 1.17
C THR A 102 22.22 -6.42 2.61
N HIS A 103 22.37 -7.73 2.76
CA HIS A 103 22.62 -8.35 4.06
C HIS A 103 24.09 -8.13 4.45
N ALA A 104 24.31 -7.75 5.71
CA ALA A 104 25.63 -7.48 6.27
C ALA A 104 26.22 -8.74 6.92
N ARG A 105 27.27 -8.55 7.75
CA ARG A 105 27.79 -9.61 8.62
C ARG A 105 26.91 -9.73 9.88
N GLY A 106 26.35 -10.92 10.12
CA GLY A 106 25.32 -11.10 11.16
C GLY A 106 23.95 -10.64 10.66
N PRO A 107 22.93 -10.53 11.53
CA PRO A 107 21.51 -10.42 11.14
C PRO A 107 21.09 -9.01 10.67
N HIS A 108 22.04 -8.18 10.22
CA HIS A 108 21.83 -6.76 9.95
C HIS A 108 21.73 -6.47 8.45
N TYR A 109 20.93 -5.48 8.08
CA TYR A 109 20.82 -4.95 6.73
C TYR A 109 21.64 -3.66 6.59
N VAL A 110 22.29 -3.48 5.44
CA VAL A 110 23.07 -2.27 5.11
C VAL A 110 22.76 -1.78 3.70
N SER A 111 23.08 -0.51 3.45
CA SER A 111 23.01 0.07 2.11
C SER A 111 24.05 -0.59 1.18
N THR A 112 23.66 -0.93 -0.04
CA THR A 112 24.58 -1.36 -1.12
C THR A 112 25.60 -0.26 -1.45
N TYR A 113 25.24 1.00 -1.20
CA TYR A 113 26.02 2.21 -1.48
C TYR A 113 26.81 2.69 -0.25
N PRO A 114 27.98 3.35 -0.41
CA PRO A 114 28.89 3.69 0.69
C PRO A 114 28.29 4.61 1.76
N ILE A 115 28.64 4.31 3.02
CA ILE A 115 28.18 5.02 4.23
C ILE A 115 28.62 6.50 4.33
N ALA A 116 29.67 6.89 3.60
CA ALA A 116 30.29 8.20 3.74
C ALA A 116 29.35 9.37 3.40
N LEU A 117 28.51 9.23 2.37
CA LEU A 117 27.53 10.26 2.00
C LEU A 117 26.48 10.47 3.12
N PRO A 118 25.72 9.45 3.56
CA PRO A 118 24.79 9.55 4.69
C PRO A 118 25.39 10.25 5.93
N ILE A 119 26.61 9.89 6.33
CA ILE A 119 27.29 10.49 7.49
C ILE A 119 27.57 11.98 7.26
N VAL A 120 28.10 12.36 6.10
CA VAL A 120 28.49 13.75 5.79
C VAL A 120 27.28 14.67 5.74
N ILE A 121 26.11 14.20 5.28
CA ILE A 121 24.89 15.00 5.17
C ILE A 121 23.98 14.93 6.40
N ALA A 122 24.19 13.98 7.32
CA ALA A 122 23.35 13.82 8.51
C ALA A 122 23.14 15.14 9.30
N PRO A 123 24.14 16.01 9.53
CA PRO A 123 23.92 17.29 10.20
C PRO A 123 22.90 18.22 9.50
N LEU A 124 22.73 18.10 8.18
CA LEU A 124 21.76 18.89 7.41
C LEU A 124 20.31 18.41 7.62
N TYR A 125 20.11 17.19 8.14
CA TYR A 125 18.80 16.61 8.43
C TYR A 125 18.29 16.94 9.84
N ILE A 126 19.08 17.61 10.69
CA ILE A 126 18.66 18.00 12.05
C ILE A 126 17.31 18.75 12.06
N PRO A 127 17.05 19.77 11.21
CA PRO A 127 15.75 20.45 11.21
C PRO A 127 14.57 19.53 10.83
N ALA A 128 14.80 18.55 9.96
CA ALA A 128 13.79 17.59 9.53
C ALA A 128 13.46 16.58 10.65
N VAL A 129 14.47 16.12 11.38
CA VAL A 129 14.30 15.28 12.57
C VAL A 129 13.53 16.04 13.65
N THR A 130 13.92 17.27 14.00
CA THR A 130 13.20 18.10 14.97
C THR A 130 11.75 18.38 14.57
N TYR A 131 11.48 18.54 13.27
CA TYR A 131 10.11 18.68 12.75
C TYR A 131 9.28 17.40 12.94
N LEU A 132 9.86 16.23 12.64
CA LEU A 132 9.20 14.93 12.81
C LEU A 132 9.00 14.58 14.29
N ASP A 133 9.93 14.91 15.17
CA ASP A 133 9.76 14.77 16.63
C ASP A 133 8.59 15.61 17.16
N ALA A 134 8.34 16.79 16.57
CA ALA A 134 7.24 17.68 16.95
C ALA A 134 5.89 17.34 16.27
N ARG A 135 5.89 16.59 15.16
CA ARG A 135 4.67 16.25 14.40
C ARG A 135 4.27 14.77 14.44
N GLY A 136 5.14 13.92 14.98
CA GLY A 136 5.01 12.47 14.92
C GLY A 136 5.73 11.87 13.71
N TRP A 137 6.27 10.66 13.91
CA TRP A 137 6.98 9.90 12.89
C TRP A 137 6.04 9.02 12.06
N ASP A 138 4.99 9.62 11.52
CA ASP A 138 4.08 8.96 10.58
C ASP A 138 4.84 8.56 9.29
N PRO A 139 4.70 7.32 8.76
CA PRO A 139 5.47 6.87 7.60
C PRO A 139 5.27 7.72 6.33
N HIS A 140 4.06 8.23 6.05
CA HIS A 140 3.82 9.09 4.88
C HIS A 140 4.46 10.46 5.05
N LEU A 141 4.40 11.03 6.26
CA LEU A 141 5.07 12.29 6.58
C LEU A 141 6.59 12.15 6.52
N VAL A 142 7.15 11.05 7.04
CA VAL A 142 8.58 10.75 6.96
C VAL A 142 9.03 10.65 5.50
N ASP A 143 8.30 9.93 4.64
CA ASP A 143 8.62 9.82 3.22
C ASP A 143 8.56 11.17 2.48
N GLN A 144 7.53 11.97 2.74
CA GLN A 144 7.38 13.32 2.18
C GLN A 144 8.55 14.23 2.59
N VAL A 145 8.89 14.26 3.88
CA VAL A 145 10.03 15.05 4.40
C VAL A 145 11.37 14.53 3.85
N ALA A 146 11.53 13.21 3.71
CA ALA A 146 12.74 12.61 3.16
C ALA A 146 12.99 12.99 1.71
N ARG A 147 11.94 13.03 0.86
CA ARG A 147 12.01 13.50 -0.53
C ARG A 147 12.39 14.98 -0.63
N VAL A 148 11.77 15.83 0.20
CA VAL A 148 12.10 17.27 0.30
C VAL A 148 13.58 17.46 0.68
N MET A 149 14.04 16.76 1.72
CA MET A 149 15.42 16.85 2.19
C MET A 149 16.43 16.35 1.15
N GLU A 150 16.13 15.23 0.47
CA GLU A 150 16.96 14.73 -0.62
C GLU A 150 17.16 15.78 -1.71
N LYS A 151 16.07 16.39 -2.18
CA LYS A 151 16.11 17.41 -3.24
C LYS A 151 16.88 18.66 -2.81
N LEU A 152 16.62 19.17 -1.60
CA LEU A 152 17.27 20.37 -1.08
C LEU A 152 18.77 20.16 -0.84
N VAL A 153 19.17 19.03 -0.26
CA VAL A 153 20.58 18.74 0.03
C VAL A 153 21.35 18.40 -1.26
N ALA A 154 20.78 17.64 -2.20
CA ALA A 154 21.41 17.39 -3.50
C ALA A 154 21.66 18.69 -4.28
N SER A 155 20.64 19.55 -4.40
CA SER A 155 20.80 20.85 -5.07
C SER A 155 21.80 21.77 -4.36
N LEU A 156 21.85 21.80 -3.02
CA LEU A 156 22.84 22.55 -2.26
C LEU A 156 24.28 22.06 -2.52
N ILE A 157 24.51 20.74 -2.55
CA ILE A 157 25.82 20.14 -2.84
C ILE A 157 26.28 20.46 -4.27
N ALA A 158 25.38 20.32 -5.25
CA ALA A 158 25.66 20.67 -6.64
C ALA A 158 25.97 22.17 -6.80
N VAL A 159 25.23 23.05 -6.12
CA VAL A 159 25.46 24.50 -6.09
C VAL A 159 26.83 24.83 -5.48
N ALA A 160 27.20 24.20 -4.37
CA ALA A 160 28.52 24.37 -3.77
C ALA A 160 29.64 23.93 -4.75
N SER A 161 29.45 22.83 -5.49
CA SER A 161 30.39 22.39 -6.53
C SER A 161 30.55 23.45 -7.63
N VAL A 162 29.45 24.02 -8.15
CA VAL A 162 29.48 25.08 -9.18
C VAL A 162 30.17 26.35 -8.68
N ALA A 163 29.82 26.82 -7.47
CA ALA A 163 30.37 28.05 -6.90
C ALA A 163 31.88 27.93 -6.61
N LEU A 164 32.33 26.79 -6.07
CA LEU A 164 33.75 26.53 -5.89
C LEU A 164 34.48 26.31 -7.23
N LEU A 165 33.81 25.77 -8.26
CA LEU A 165 34.39 25.62 -9.60
C LEU A 165 34.60 26.99 -10.24
N TYR A 166 33.69 27.96 -10.07
CA TYR A 166 33.93 29.35 -10.50
C TYR A 166 35.23 29.90 -9.89
N LEU A 167 35.38 29.82 -8.57
CA LEU A 167 36.59 30.29 -7.87
C LEU A 167 37.87 29.55 -8.32
N LEU A 168 37.75 28.27 -8.68
CA LEU A 168 38.84 27.46 -9.23
C LEU A 168 39.21 27.89 -10.67
N LEU A 169 38.22 28.16 -11.53
CA LEU A 169 38.41 28.62 -12.91
C LEU A 169 38.92 30.06 -12.98
N ARG A 170 38.57 30.92 -12.02
CA ARG A 170 39.06 32.31 -11.92
C ARG A 170 40.58 32.44 -11.77
N ARG A 171 41.26 31.38 -11.32
CA ARG A 171 42.73 31.29 -11.29
C ARG A 171 43.36 31.02 -12.66
N ARG A 172 42.55 30.77 -13.69
CA ARG A 172 42.98 30.38 -15.05
C ARG A 172 42.33 31.18 -16.18
N ALA A 173 41.21 31.86 -15.91
CA ALA A 173 40.42 32.58 -16.90
C ALA A 173 39.89 33.91 -16.33
N PRO A 174 39.69 34.95 -17.15
CA PRO A 174 38.95 36.15 -16.77
C PRO A 174 37.55 35.82 -16.25
N SER A 175 36.93 36.77 -15.52
CA SER A 175 35.61 36.58 -14.89
C SER A 175 34.54 36.06 -15.87
N GLY A 176 34.38 36.70 -17.03
CA GLY A 176 33.40 36.29 -18.04
C GLY A 176 33.57 34.84 -18.50
N THR A 177 34.80 34.39 -18.78
CA THR A 177 35.08 33.01 -19.19
C THR A 177 34.88 32.02 -18.05
N ALA A 178 35.25 32.38 -16.82
CA ALA A 178 35.01 31.54 -15.65
C ALA A 178 33.50 31.39 -15.36
N THR A 179 32.73 32.48 -15.40
CA THR A 179 31.27 32.47 -15.28
C THR A 179 30.64 31.60 -16.36
N LEU A 180 31.01 31.80 -17.64
CA LEU A 180 30.49 30.99 -18.75
C LEU A 180 30.75 29.49 -18.52
N LEU A 181 31.98 29.10 -18.21
CA LEU A 181 32.34 27.69 -18.01
C LEU A 181 31.69 27.09 -16.75
N SER A 182 31.46 27.88 -15.70
CA SER A 182 30.70 27.45 -14.51
C SER A 182 29.22 27.24 -14.80
N LEU A 183 28.59 28.11 -15.60
CA LEU A 183 27.20 27.95 -16.03
C LEU A 183 27.05 26.78 -17.02
N VAL A 184 28.02 26.60 -17.92
CA VAL A 184 28.04 25.44 -18.84
C VAL A 184 28.31 24.13 -18.08
N TYR A 185 29.10 24.14 -17.02
CA TYR A 185 29.19 23.00 -16.10
C TYR A 185 27.85 22.73 -15.40
N ALA A 186 27.24 23.77 -14.82
CA ALA A 186 25.98 23.68 -14.09
C ALA A 186 24.83 23.12 -14.95
N PHE A 187 24.63 23.69 -16.14
CA PHE A 187 23.45 23.45 -16.98
C PHE A 187 23.73 22.62 -18.23
N GLY A 188 24.97 22.53 -18.71
CA GLY A 188 25.36 21.76 -19.89
C GLY A 188 25.86 20.34 -19.60
N THR A 189 25.75 19.87 -18.36
CA THR A 189 26.23 18.53 -17.96
C THR A 189 25.24 17.82 -17.03
N THR A 190 25.52 16.54 -16.73
CA THR A 190 24.76 15.74 -15.77
C THR A 190 24.76 16.30 -14.34
N THR A 191 25.56 17.32 -14.02
CA THR A 191 25.43 18.06 -12.75
C THR A 191 24.02 18.65 -12.56
N TRP A 192 23.35 19.09 -13.63
CA TRP A 192 21.95 19.51 -13.52
C TRP A 192 21.04 18.32 -13.22
N VAL A 193 21.00 17.30 -14.07
CA VAL A 193 19.93 16.28 -14.04
C VAL A 193 20.18 15.15 -13.04
N ILE A 194 21.44 14.88 -12.67
CA ILE A 194 21.80 13.87 -11.67
C ILE A 194 22.13 14.55 -10.34
N SER A 195 23.26 15.27 -10.28
CA SER A 195 23.85 15.73 -9.01
C SER A 195 22.97 16.68 -8.20
N SER A 196 22.11 17.47 -8.86
CA SER A 196 21.24 18.44 -8.18
C SER A 196 19.81 17.96 -7.90
N GLN A 197 19.45 16.75 -8.33
CA GLN A 197 18.06 16.28 -8.35
C GLN A 197 17.74 15.20 -7.32
N ALA A 198 18.74 14.43 -6.90
CA ALA A 198 18.64 13.43 -5.84
C ALA A 198 20.02 13.13 -5.25
N LEU A 199 20.08 12.43 -4.12
CA LEU A 199 21.32 12.18 -3.37
C LEU A 199 22.18 11.06 -3.96
N TRP A 200 22.48 11.17 -5.25
CA TRP A 200 23.48 10.34 -5.91
C TRP A 200 24.88 10.67 -5.38
N ALA A 201 25.75 9.67 -5.23
CA ALA A 201 27.13 9.86 -4.79
C ALA A 201 27.97 10.80 -5.69
N HIS A 202 27.49 11.10 -6.91
CA HIS A 202 28.13 11.96 -7.90
C HIS A 202 28.21 13.44 -7.50
N GLY A 203 27.16 14.01 -6.91
CA GLY A 203 27.19 15.41 -6.45
C GLY A 203 28.26 15.67 -5.39
N PRO A 204 28.35 14.85 -4.33
CA PRO A 204 29.45 14.89 -3.37
C PRO A 204 30.82 14.65 -4.01
N ALA A 205 30.96 13.68 -4.93
CA ALA A 205 32.22 13.41 -5.62
C ALA A 205 32.71 14.66 -6.39
N GLN A 206 31.83 15.29 -7.17
CA GLN A 206 32.08 16.55 -7.87
C GLN A 206 32.49 17.68 -6.92
N LEU A 207 31.81 17.84 -5.78
CA LEU A 207 32.16 18.84 -4.76
C LEU A 207 33.55 18.57 -4.17
N LEU A 208 33.86 17.32 -3.81
CA LEU A 208 35.14 16.91 -3.22
C LEU A 208 36.31 17.07 -4.20
N VAL A 209 36.11 16.73 -5.48
CA VAL A 209 37.09 16.95 -6.56
C VAL A 209 37.38 18.45 -6.71
N VAL A 210 36.34 19.29 -6.84
CA VAL A 210 36.51 20.75 -6.96
C VAL A 210 37.21 21.34 -5.74
N ALA A 211 36.77 20.99 -4.53
CA ALA A 211 37.37 21.49 -3.29
C ALA A 211 38.84 21.08 -3.17
N THR A 212 39.17 19.82 -3.49
CA THR A 212 40.55 19.32 -3.51
C THR A 212 41.39 20.07 -4.54
N MET A 213 40.90 20.26 -5.77
CA MET A 213 41.59 21.07 -6.78
C MET A 213 41.75 22.54 -6.35
N LEU A 214 40.76 23.12 -5.67
CA LEU A 214 40.83 24.49 -5.14
C LEU A 214 41.88 24.62 -4.02
N LEU A 215 42.12 23.57 -3.23
CA LEU A 215 43.22 23.52 -2.25
C LEU A 215 44.58 23.31 -2.92
N LEU A 216 44.69 22.41 -3.91
CA LEU A 216 45.95 22.07 -4.59
C LEU A 216 46.45 23.16 -5.57
N THR A 217 45.55 23.96 -6.14
CA THR A 217 45.89 24.96 -7.18
C THR A 217 45.96 26.41 -6.67
N GLY A 218 45.73 26.65 -5.37
CA GLY A 218 45.84 27.98 -4.77
C GLY A 218 47.29 28.48 -4.69
N PRO A 219 47.53 29.75 -4.29
CA PRO A 219 48.84 30.40 -4.36
C PRO A 219 50.02 29.53 -3.92
N ARG A 220 51.10 29.58 -4.72
CA ARG A 220 52.35 28.87 -4.48
C ARG A 220 53.15 29.61 -3.41
N ILE A 221 52.99 29.15 -2.18
CA ILE A 221 53.83 29.54 -1.05
C ILE A 221 54.85 28.42 -0.87
N GLU A 222 56.11 28.75 -0.55
CA GLU A 222 57.21 27.78 -0.35
C GLU A 222 56.90 26.70 0.70
N SER A 223 55.91 26.93 1.56
CA SER A 223 55.30 25.91 2.41
C SER A 223 53.80 26.16 2.58
N PRO A 224 52.91 25.33 1.99
CA PRO A 224 51.47 25.46 2.17
C PRO A 224 51.06 25.29 3.64
N ALA A 225 50.19 26.17 4.14
CA ALA A 225 49.73 26.17 5.54
C ALA A 225 49.26 24.78 6.02
N ARG A 226 49.56 24.40 7.28
CA ARG A 226 49.30 23.04 7.81
C ARG A 226 47.83 22.62 7.60
N LEU A 227 46.88 23.50 7.93
CA LEU A 227 45.45 23.24 7.74
C LEU A 227 45.09 22.99 6.27
N ARG A 228 45.64 23.76 5.32
CA ARG A 228 45.41 23.57 3.87
C ARG A 228 45.92 22.21 3.39
N VAL A 229 47.03 21.71 3.96
CA VAL A 229 47.57 20.37 3.66
C VAL A 229 46.70 19.25 4.26
N VAL A 230 46.26 19.41 5.52
CA VAL A 230 45.35 18.47 6.20
C VAL A 230 44.03 18.36 5.43
N MET A 231 43.39 19.49 5.13
CA MET A 231 42.13 19.52 4.36
C MET A 231 42.31 18.89 2.97
N ALA A 232 43.42 19.18 2.27
CA ALA A 232 43.67 18.61 0.95
C ALA A 232 43.85 17.08 1.02
N GLY A 233 44.58 16.56 2.01
CA GLY A 233 44.76 15.11 2.20
C GLY A 233 43.46 14.40 2.56
N PHE A 234 42.72 14.96 3.52
CA PHE A 234 41.43 14.44 3.97
C PHE A 234 40.40 14.42 2.84
N LEU A 235 40.17 15.55 2.15
CA LEU A 235 39.18 15.62 1.06
C LEU A 235 39.59 14.76 -0.15
N CYS A 236 40.88 14.70 -0.49
CA CYS A 236 41.37 13.86 -1.58
C CYS A 236 41.09 12.37 -1.32
N ALA A 237 41.27 11.90 -0.09
CA ALA A 237 40.96 10.52 0.28
C ALA A 237 39.45 10.27 0.44
N LEU A 238 38.69 11.29 0.87
CA LEU A 238 37.23 11.21 1.00
C LEU A 238 36.52 11.03 -0.36
N ILE A 239 37.13 11.44 -1.48
CA ILE A 239 36.64 11.12 -2.84
C ILE A 239 36.47 9.59 -3.00
N ALA A 240 37.50 8.81 -2.67
CA ALA A 240 37.48 7.36 -2.79
C ALA A 240 36.53 6.69 -1.77
N ALA A 241 36.42 7.25 -0.55
CA ALA A 241 35.50 6.76 0.47
C ALA A 241 34.02 7.02 0.14
N ASN A 242 33.72 8.17 -0.49
CA ASN A 242 32.39 8.50 -1.00
C ASN A 242 31.98 7.58 -2.16
N ARG A 243 32.91 7.29 -3.07
CA ARG A 243 32.64 6.47 -4.26
C ARG A 243 33.91 5.70 -4.67
N PRO A 244 34.04 4.40 -4.35
CA PRO A 244 35.26 3.62 -4.59
C PRO A 244 35.83 3.67 -6.02
N PRO A 245 35.02 3.68 -7.10
CA PRO A 245 35.55 3.89 -8.46
C PRO A 245 36.31 5.21 -8.68
N ASP A 246 36.05 6.24 -7.88
CA ASP A 246 36.75 7.53 -7.96
C ASP A 246 38.10 7.50 -7.23
N ALA A 247 38.52 6.35 -6.68
CA ALA A 247 39.90 6.15 -6.23
C ALA A 247 40.93 6.43 -7.33
N ILE A 248 40.58 6.26 -8.61
CA ILE A 248 41.41 6.64 -9.76
C ILE A 248 41.62 8.16 -9.82
N LEU A 249 40.53 8.94 -9.69
CA LEU A 249 40.56 10.40 -9.67
C LEU A 249 41.30 10.93 -8.43
N ALA A 250 41.01 10.34 -7.27
CA ALA A 250 41.69 10.61 -6.01
C ALA A 250 43.20 10.35 -6.10
N THR A 251 43.62 9.26 -6.74
CA THR A 251 45.04 8.92 -6.91
C THR A 251 45.78 9.96 -7.75
N ALA A 252 45.20 10.45 -8.85
CA ALA A 252 45.82 11.51 -9.66
C ALA A 252 45.97 12.84 -8.91
N LEU A 253 44.93 13.27 -8.18
CA LEU A 253 45.00 14.45 -7.31
C LEU A 253 45.98 14.24 -6.15
N GLY A 254 46.03 13.03 -5.59
CA GLY A 254 46.92 12.64 -4.49
C GLY A 254 48.40 12.62 -4.88
N LEU A 255 48.74 12.05 -6.04
CA LEU A 255 50.11 12.05 -6.58
C LEU A 255 50.62 13.49 -6.81
N TYR A 256 49.77 14.36 -7.36
CA TYR A 256 50.10 15.78 -7.46
C TYR A 256 50.20 16.44 -6.07
N GLY A 257 49.28 16.10 -5.16
CA GLY A 257 49.19 16.59 -3.78
C GLY A 257 50.41 16.26 -2.92
N LEU A 258 50.96 15.05 -3.05
CA LEU A 258 52.20 14.63 -2.37
C LEU A 258 53.39 15.50 -2.76
N ARG A 259 53.53 15.82 -4.06
CA ARG A 259 54.57 16.72 -4.57
C ARG A 259 54.31 18.17 -4.13
N TRP A 260 53.05 18.62 -4.19
CA TRP A 260 52.65 19.96 -3.78
C TRP A 260 52.83 20.22 -2.27
N ALA A 261 52.62 19.20 -1.43
CA ALA A 261 52.79 19.30 0.02
C ALA A 261 54.27 19.36 0.47
N GLY A 262 55.20 18.96 -0.39
CA GLY A 262 56.65 19.05 -0.14
C GLY A 262 57.06 18.39 1.19
N PRO A 263 57.75 19.11 2.10
CA PRO A 263 58.10 18.60 3.43
C PRO A 263 56.90 18.12 4.26
N ARG A 264 55.68 18.60 3.98
CA ARG A 264 54.45 18.28 4.72
C ARG A 264 53.70 17.08 4.13
N ARG A 265 54.30 16.33 3.19
CA ARG A 265 53.70 15.12 2.58
C ARG A 265 53.18 14.08 3.59
N LEU A 266 53.87 13.90 4.73
CA LEU A 266 53.40 12.98 5.78
C LEU A 266 52.11 13.45 6.45
N LEU A 267 51.91 14.77 6.61
CA LEU A 267 50.68 15.35 7.14
C LEU A 267 49.51 15.19 6.16
N PHE A 268 49.79 15.29 4.84
CA PHE A 268 48.80 15.01 3.78
C PHE A 268 48.33 13.55 3.84
N VAL A 269 49.27 12.60 3.92
CA VAL A 269 48.95 11.16 4.03
C VAL A 269 48.23 10.85 5.34
N ALA A 270 48.70 11.35 6.48
CA ALA A 270 48.07 11.11 7.78
C ALA A 270 46.62 11.63 7.82
N ALA A 271 46.35 12.80 7.23
CA ALA A 271 44.99 13.33 7.13
C ALA A 271 44.10 12.50 6.18
N GLY A 272 44.66 12.01 5.07
CA GLY A 272 43.95 11.12 4.13
C GLY A 272 43.68 9.71 4.68
N LEU A 273 44.50 9.21 5.61
CA LEU A 273 44.27 7.93 6.26
C LEU A 273 43.01 7.91 7.14
N VAL A 274 42.54 9.07 7.64
CA VAL A 274 41.34 9.14 8.51
C VAL A 274 40.07 8.63 7.81
N PRO A 275 39.60 9.20 6.68
CA PRO A 275 38.39 8.71 6.01
C PRO A 275 38.56 7.30 5.45
N VAL A 276 39.78 6.91 5.04
CA VAL A 276 40.08 5.54 4.57
C VAL A 276 39.93 4.54 5.71
N ALA A 277 40.54 4.80 6.86
CA ALA A 277 40.49 3.91 8.02
C ALA A 277 39.06 3.75 8.55
N LEU A 278 38.28 4.84 8.64
CA LEU A 278 36.87 4.78 9.03
C LEU A 278 36.01 3.96 8.05
N THR A 279 36.23 4.15 6.74
CA THR A 279 35.51 3.39 5.70
C THR A 279 35.86 1.91 5.73
N VAL A 280 37.15 1.57 5.85
CA VAL A 280 37.63 0.19 5.97
C VAL A 280 37.14 -0.47 7.26
N ALA A 281 37.09 0.27 8.38
CA ALA A 281 36.53 -0.22 9.64
C ALA A 281 35.04 -0.56 9.48
N TYR A 282 34.21 0.33 8.92
CA TYR A 282 32.80 0.05 8.63
C TYR A 282 32.66 -1.17 7.70
N ASN A 283 33.41 -1.20 6.61
CA ASN A 283 33.39 -2.27 5.63
C ASN A 283 33.75 -3.65 6.22
N LEU A 284 34.73 -3.72 7.14
CA LEU A 284 35.16 -4.99 7.75
C LEU A 284 34.32 -5.39 8.97
N MET A 285 33.89 -4.42 9.79
CA MET A 285 33.17 -4.69 11.04
C MET A 285 31.67 -4.90 10.82
N VAL A 286 31.05 -4.13 9.92
CA VAL A 286 29.61 -4.17 9.64
C VAL A 286 29.32 -4.99 8.39
N VAL A 287 29.89 -4.62 7.24
CA VAL A 287 29.57 -5.29 5.96
C VAL A 287 30.24 -6.67 5.86
N GLY A 288 31.43 -6.83 6.44
CA GLY A 288 32.22 -8.07 6.39
C GLY A 288 33.14 -8.23 5.17
N HIS A 289 33.28 -7.19 4.33
CA HIS A 289 34.11 -7.25 3.12
C HIS A 289 34.86 -5.93 2.87
N ILE A 290 36.17 -5.99 2.58
CA ILE A 290 37.05 -4.80 2.52
C ILE A 290 36.61 -3.73 1.51
N ALA A 291 36.11 -4.15 0.34
CA ALA A 291 35.60 -3.26 -0.70
C ALA A 291 34.16 -2.76 -0.44
N GLY A 292 33.57 -3.09 0.71
CA GLY A 292 32.20 -2.76 1.07
C GLY A 292 31.18 -3.54 0.26
N ALA A 293 29.92 -3.08 0.33
CA ALA A 293 28.75 -3.80 -0.18
C ALA A 293 28.73 -3.97 -1.71
N TYR A 294 29.38 -3.08 -2.48
CA TYR A 294 29.52 -3.23 -3.94
C TYR A 294 30.08 -4.59 -4.36
N ALA A 295 31.05 -5.14 -3.61
CA ALA A 295 31.65 -6.42 -3.93
C ALA A 295 30.78 -7.64 -3.59
N LEU A 296 29.71 -7.45 -2.82
CA LEU A 296 28.65 -8.45 -2.61
C LEU A 296 27.59 -8.41 -3.72
N PHE A 297 27.57 -7.32 -4.51
CA PHE A 297 26.55 -7.05 -5.51
C PHE A 297 26.99 -7.35 -6.96
N VAL A 298 28.26 -7.08 -7.31
CA VAL A 298 28.79 -7.31 -8.67
C VAL A 298 28.89 -8.81 -8.98
N ARG A 299 28.32 -9.22 -10.11
CA ARG A 299 28.26 -10.62 -10.55
C ARG A 299 29.12 -10.88 -11.80
N PRO A 300 29.54 -12.12 -12.07
CA PRO A 300 30.31 -12.46 -13.27
C PRO A 300 29.67 -12.06 -14.61
N HIS A 301 28.34 -11.95 -14.67
CA HIS A 301 27.59 -11.56 -15.86
C HIS A 301 27.48 -10.04 -16.06
N ASP A 302 27.93 -9.22 -15.10
CA ASP A 302 27.93 -7.77 -15.19
C ASP A 302 29.18 -7.22 -15.90
N TYR A 303 30.17 -8.09 -16.16
CA TYR A 303 31.31 -7.78 -17.00
C TYR A 303 30.91 -7.67 -18.48
N ASN A 304 31.67 -6.89 -19.23
CA ASN A 304 31.47 -6.62 -20.64
C ASN A 304 32.69 -7.09 -21.45
N ASP A 305 32.46 -8.07 -22.33
CA ASP A 305 33.52 -8.69 -23.13
C ASP A 305 34.08 -7.76 -24.23
N ASP A 306 33.30 -6.77 -24.68
CA ASP A 306 33.72 -5.76 -25.67
C ASP A 306 34.05 -4.41 -25.02
N ILE A 307 35.29 -4.28 -24.55
CA ILE A 307 35.81 -3.04 -23.95
C ILE A 307 35.78 -1.88 -24.97
N LEU A 308 35.98 -2.12 -26.27
CA LEU A 308 35.96 -1.05 -27.28
C LEU A 308 34.53 -0.54 -27.51
N GLY A 309 33.56 -1.43 -27.61
CA GLY A 309 32.14 -1.10 -27.60
C GLY A 309 31.70 -0.40 -26.32
N GLY A 310 32.27 -0.76 -25.16
CA GLY A 310 32.04 -0.05 -23.89
C GLY A 310 32.59 1.38 -23.89
N ILE A 311 33.82 1.59 -24.38
CA ILE A 311 34.41 2.93 -24.52
C ILE A 311 33.58 3.78 -25.49
N ALA A 312 33.20 3.22 -26.65
CA ALA A 312 32.33 3.90 -27.60
C ALA A 312 30.95 4.21 -26.99
N GLY A 313 30.40 3.27 -26.22
CA GLY A 313 29.14 3.41 -25.49
C GLY A 313 29.15 4.61 -24.54
N LEU A 314 30.19 4.70 -23.70
CA LEU A 314 30.38 5.77 -22.72
C LEU A 314 30.69 7.15 -23.35
N LEU A 315 31.23 7.20 -24.56
CA LEU A 315 31.66 8.45 -25.20
C LEU A 315 30.67 8.98 -26.25
N VAL A 316 30.07 8.12 -27.07
CA VAL A 316 29.32 8.52 -28.27
C VAL A 316 27.98 7.81 -28.49
N SER A 317 27.53 6.90 -27.61
CA SER A 317 26.17 6.34 -27.76
C SER A 317 25.08 7.42 -27.60
N PRO A 318 23.97 7.33 -28.35
CA PRO A 318 22.84 8.25 -28.21
C PRO A 318 22.25 8.35 -26.79
N THR A 319 22.33 7.27 -25.99
CA THR A 319 21.68 7.18 -24.66
C THR A 319 22.62 7.46 -23.49
N ARG A 320 23.92 7.16 -23.62
CA ARG A 320 24.92 7.23 -22.54
C ARG A 320 26.22 7.96 -22.90
N GLY A 321 26.36 8.49 -24.12
CA GLY A 321 27.62 9.08 -24.60
C GLY A 321 27.93 10.48 -24.05
N LEU A 322 29.09 10.64 -23.40
CA LEU A 322 29.56 11.93 -22.86
C LEU A 322 29.52 13.07 -23.90
N PHE A 323 29.96 12.81 -25.13
CA PHE A 323 30.00 13.82 -26.19
C PHE A 323 28.66 14.04 -26.90
N VAL A 324 27.66 13.18 -26.65
CA VAL A 324 26.28 13.42 -27.11
C VAL A 324 25.58 14.38 -26.15
N PHE A 325 25.72 14.17 -24.83
CA PHE A 325 25.06 14.98 -23.80
C PHE A 325 25.82 16.28 -23.47
N SER A 326 27.13 16.32 -23.70
CA SER A 326 27.99 17.49 -23.46
C SER A 326 28.99 17.71 -24.64
N PRO A 327 28.51 17.97 -25.88
CA PRO A 327 29.35 18.02 -27.08
C PRO A 327 30.49 19.06 -27.05
N PHE A 328 30.37 20.13 -26.26
CA PHE A 328 31.45 21.11 -26.09
C PHE A 328 32.72 20.51 -25.46
N LEU A 329 32.63 19.35 -24.80
CA LEU A 329 33.79 18.62 -24.26
C LEU A 329 34.67 18.00 -25.35
N LEU A 330 34.19 17.83 -26.59
CA LEU A 330 35.00 17.36 -27.73
C LEU A 330 36.20 18.29 -28.03
N PHE A 331 36.11 19.56 -27.65
CA PHE A 331 37.23 20.49 -27.76
C PHE A 331 38.45 20.05 -26.92
N ILE A 332 38.26 19.26 -25.85
CA ILE A 332 39.36 18.78 -25.01
C ILE A 332 40.27 17.78 -25.76
N PRO A 333 39.79 16.64 -26.31
CA PRO A 333 40.65 15.74 -27.08
C PRO A 333 41.20 16.38 -28.35
N PHE A 334 40.38 17.11 -29.12
CA PHE A 334 40.84 17.72 -30.39
C PHE A 334 41.87 18.84 -30.20
N LEU A 335 41.78 19.60 -29.10
CA LEU A 335 42.67 20.73 -28.81
C LEU A 335 43.49 20.52 -27.52
N PHE A 336 43.74 19.27 -27.13
CA PHE A 336 44.51 18.92 -25.93
C PHE A 336 45.89 19.60 -25.83
N PRO A 337 46.65 19.81 -26.93
CA PRO A 337 47.89 20.58 -26.89
C PRO A 337 47.72 22.02 -26.37
N LEU A 338 46.53 22.62 -26.50
CA LEU A 338 46.22 23.95 -25.95
C LEU A 338 46.05 23.91 -24.43
N ALA A 339 45.36 22.88 -23.89
CA ALA A 339 45.26 22.63 -22.44
C ALA A 339 46.65 22.47 -21.78
N MET A 340 47.60 21.94 -22.54
CA MET A 340 48.97 21.68 -22.15
C MET A 340 49.93 22.89 -22.22
N ARG A 341 49.50 24.04 -22.78
CA ARG A 341 50.36 25.24 -22.91
C ARG A 341 50.83 25.82 -21.57
N GLY A 342 50.05 25.66 -20.51
CA GLY A 342 50.37 26.18 -19.18
C GLY A 342 51.44 25.36 -18.46
N ARG A 343 52.73 25.64 -18.71
CA ARG A 343 53.89 24.93 -18.12
C ARG A 343 53.74 24.65 -16.62
N ALA A 344 53.28 25.63 -15.85
CA ALA A 344 53.13 25.52 -14.39
C ALA A 344 52.17 24.39 -13.96
N MET A 345 51.14 24.08 -14.75
CA MET A 345 50.05 23.18 -14.38
C MET A 345 49.98 21.91 -15.25
N ARG A 346 51.00 21.70 -16.10
CA ARG A 346 51.08 20.61 -17.08
C ARG A 346 50.95 19.22 -16.44
N ASP A 347 51.65 19.01 -15.33
CA ASP A 347 51.67 17.71 -14.62
C ASP A 347 50.26 17.33 -14.10
N LEU A 348 49.52 18.31 -13.56
CA LEU A 348 48.16 18.10 -13.09
C LEU A 348 47.21 17.82 -14.26
N THR A 349 47.35 18.53 -15.39
CA THR A 349 46.58 18.25 -16.61
C THR A 349 46.81 16.82 -17.12
N LEU A 350 48.05 16.34 -17.14
CA LEU A 350 48.38 14.97 -17.55
C LEU A 350 47.83 13.92 -16.59
N LEU A 351 48.01 14.11 -15.28
CA LEU A 351 47.53 13.17 -14.26
C LEU A 351 46.00 13.04 -14.31
N MET A 352 45.27 14.15 -14.44
CA MET A 352 43.81 14.11 -14.56
C MET A 352 43.36 13.52 -15.89
N ALA A 353 44.00 13.85 -17.02
CA ALA A 353 43.65 13.25 -18.31
C ALA A 353 43.87 11.73 -18.31
N GLY A 354 44.99 11.25 -17.76
CA GLY A 354 45.26 9.82 -17.58
C GLY A 354 44.26 9.13 -16.65
N ALA A 355 43.86 9.78 -15.56
CA ALA A 355 42.84 9.26 -14.64
C ALA A 355 41.47 9.14 -15.30
N ILE A 356 41.04 10.13 -16.08
CA ILE A 356 39.77 10.10 -16.82
C ILE A 356 39.78 8.97 -17.85
N VAL A 357 40.88 8.81 -18.61
CA VAL A 357 41.02 7.70 -19.58
C VAL A 357 40.98 6.34 -18.86
N LEU A 358 41.70 6.18 -17.75
CA LEU A 358 41.69 4.93 -16.97
C LEU A 358 40.30 4.63 -16.39
N GLN A 359 39.56 5.66 -15.95
CA GLN A 359 38.22 5.51 -15.41
C GLN A 359 37.20 5.15 -16.51
N ILE A 360 37.32 5.71 -17.73
CA ILE A 360 36.53 5.30 -18.90
C ILE A 360 36.80 3.83 -19.23
N VAL A 361 38.07 3.40 -19.23
CA VAL A 361 38.45 1.99 -19.47
C VAL A 361 37.87 1.07 -18.39
N LEU A 362 37.92 1.45 -17.11
CA LEU A 362 37.33 0.67 -16.01
C LEU A 362 35.82 0.49 -16.19
N TYR A 363 35.08 1.56 -16.52
CA TYR A 363 33.64 1.47 -16.73
C TYR A 363 33.25 0.73 -18.01
N ALA A 364 34.12 0.71 -19.02
CA ALA A 364 33.90 -0.05 -20.25
C ALA A 364 34.03 -1.57 -20.05
N MET A 365 34.69 -2.03 -18.98
CA MET A 365 34.82 -3.46 -18.63
C MET A 365 33.58 -4.05 -17.94
N VAL A 366 32.59 -3.22 -17.59
CA VAL A 366 31.34 -3.62 -16.92
C VAL A 366 30.12 -3.13 -17.69
N ASP A 367 28.91 -3.39 -17.19
CA ASP A 367 27.64 -2.97 -17.81
C ASP A 367 27.50 -1.44 -17.87
N TRP A 368 28.00 -0.85 -18.96
CA TRP A 368 28.01 0.59 -19.22
C TRP A 368 26.63 1.20 -19.49
N ARG A 369 25.53 0.43 -19.41
CA ARG A 369 24.15 0.95 -19.47
C ARG A 369 23.77 1.77 -18.26
N GLN A 370 24.51 1.67 -17.14
CA GLN A 370 24.41 2.54 -15.96
C GLN A 370 23.08 2.51 -15.18
N GLY A 371 22.20 1.52 -15.47
CA GLY A 371 20.87 1.42 -14.90
C GLY A 371 19.89 2.47 -15.45
N MET A 372 18.78 2.68 -14.75
CA MET A 372 17.84 3.78 -15.03
C MET A 372 18.47 5.10 -14.56
N ALA A 373 18.81 5.96 -15.51
CA ALA A 373 19.48 7.23 -15.25
C ALA A 373 19.41 8.15 -16.48
N TRP A 374 19.71 9.43 -16.29
CA TRP A 374 19.91 10.38 -17.39
C TRP A 374 21.36 10.41 -17.88
N GLY A 375 21.58 10.05 -19.15
CA GLY A 375 22.85 10.27 -19.86
C GLY A 375 24.09 9.60 -19.26
N PRO A 376 25.29 10.21 -19.39
CA PRO A 376 26.59 9.65 -18.98
C PRO A 376 26.84 9.74 -17.46
N ARG A 377 25.90 9.26 -16.63
CA ARG A 377 25.91 9.36 -15.15
C ARG A 377 27.29 9.06 -14.54
N TRP A 378 27.90 7.92 -14.85
CA TRP A 378 29.15 7.47 -14.23
C TRP A 378 30.38 8.32 -14.55
N LEU A 379 30.37 9.11 -15.64
CA LEU A 379 31.45 10.03 -15.99
C LEU A 379 31.25 11.42 -15.36
N GLY A 380 30.17 11.63 -14.59
CA GLY A 380 29.86 12.88 -13.91
C GLY A 380 30.98 13.38 -13.00
N ASP A 381 31.71 12.46 -12.35
CA ASP A 381 32.68 12.79 -11.30
C ASP A 381 33.96 13.41 -11.86
N GLY A 382 34.30 13.10 -13.12
CA GLY A 382 35.40 13.70 -13.87
C GLY A 382 35.08 15.06 -14.51
N LEU A 383 33.81 15.47 -14.55
CA LEU A 383 33.39 16.71 -15.22
C LEU A 383 34.14 17.97 -14.73
N PRO A 384 34.35 18.20 -13.41
CA PRO A 384 35.07 19.39 -12.98
C PRO A 384 36.52 19.44 -13.46
N MET A 385 37.17 18.29 -13.59
CA MET A 385 38.53 18.18 -14.14
C MET A 385 38.55 18.53 -15.63
N LEU A 386 37.57 18.04 -16.40
CA LEU A 386 37.39 18.35 -17.83
C LEU A 386 37.12 19.85 -18.04
N ILE A 387 36.18 20.43 -17.30
CA ILE A 387 35.86 21.86 -17.38
C ILE A 387 37.08 22.73 -17.05
N TRP A 388 37.91 22.30 -16.08
CA TRP A 388 39.15 23.00 -15.74
C TRP A 388 40.24 22.98 -16.83
N MET A 389 40.16 22.04 -17.80
CA MET A 389 41.05 22.02 -18.97
C MET A 389 40.62 23.00 -20.08
N LEU A 390 39.36 23.47 -20.08
CA LEU A 390 38.81 24.33 -21.13
C LEU A 390 39.34 25.78 -21.20
N PRO A 391 39.67 26.50 -20.11
CA PRO A 391 40.08 27.91 -20.18
C PRO A 391 41.17 28.26 -21.21
N PRO A 392 42.33 27.55 -21.27
CA PRO A 392 43.35 27.82 -22.29
C PRO A 392 42.94 27.40 -23.71
N ILE A 393 41.94 26.53 -23.85
CA ILE A 393 41.37 26.16 -25.15
C ILE A 393 40.48 27.31 -25.63
N VAL A 394 39.50 27.72 -24.81
CA VAL A 394 38.52 28.78 -25.12
C VAL A 394 39.23 30.11 -25.42
N ALA A 395 40.26 30.46 -24.64
CA ALA A 395 41.07 31.67 -24.87
C ALA A 395 41.86 31.67 -26.20
N ALA A 396 42.02 30.52 -26.85
CA ALA A 396 42.76 30.35 -28.10
C ALA A 396 41.84 30.08 -29.31
N LEU A 397 40.51 30.09 -29.15
CA LEU A 397 39.56 29.91 -30.24
C LEU A 397 39.46 31.16 -31.12
N SER A 398 39.33 30.93 -32.44
CA SER A 398 38.95 31.96 -33.40
C SER A 398 37.45 32.31 -33.26
N ARG A 399 36.98 33.41 -33.89
CA ARG A 399 35.54 33.77 -33.86
C ARG A 399 34.62 32.60 -34.28
N PRO A 400 34.87 31.88 -35.39
CA PRO A 400 34.08 30.68 -35.73
C PRO A 400 34.20 29.55 -34.68
N GLY A 401 35.38 29.36 -34.08
CA GLY A 401 35.59 28.38 -33.01
C GLY A 401 34.77 28.71 -31.76
N CYS A 402 34.72 29.99 -31.36
CA CYS A 402 33.86 30.46 -30.27
C CYS A 402 32.37 30.27 -30.57
N MET A 403 31.93 30.51 -31.81
CA MET A 403 30.55 30.27 -32.23
C MET A 403 30.19 28.78 -32.16
N LEU A 404 31.07 27.89 -32.66
CA LEU A 404 30.88 26.44 -32.58
C LEU A 404 30.85 25.95 -31.12
N PHE A 405 31.77 26.44 -30.28
CA PHE A 405 31.78 26.12 -28.85
C PHE A 405 30.50 26.60 -28.16
N GLY A 406 30.07 27.84 -28.40
CA GLY A 406 28.83 28.39 -27.86
C GLY A 406 27.58 27.61 -28.31
N MET A 407 27.51 27.20 -29.57
CA MET A 407 26.44 26.35 -30.09
C MET A 407 26.43 24.97 -29.41
N ALA A 408 27.60 24.34 -29.24
CA ALA A 408 27.72 23.07 -28.54
C ALA A 408 27.33 23.17 -27.04
N CYS A 409 27.65 24.29 -26.39
CA CYS A 409 27.16 24.60 -25.04
C CYS A 409 25.64 24.77 -25.01
N GLY A 410 25.05 25.48 -25.99
CA GLY A 410 23.60 25.64 -26.11
C GLY A 410 22.87 24.33 -26.30
N VAL A 411 23.35 23.47 -27.20
CA VAL A 411 22.82 22.10 -27.40
C VAL A 411 22.89 21.27 -26.14
N ALA A 412 24.03 21.32 -25.43
CA ALA A 412 24.17 20.61 -24.15
C ALA A 412 23.15 21.10 -23.11
N ILE A 413 22.98 22.41 -22.96
CA ILE A 413 22.01 23.00 -22.03
C ILE A 413 20.57 22.62 -22.40
N LEU A 414 20.22 22.60 -23.69
CA LEU A 414 18.90 22.15 -24.15
C LEU A 414 18.65 20.67 -23.81
N ILE A 415 19.64 19.80 -24.05
CA ILE A 415 19.56 18.38 -23.66
C ILE A 415 19.31 18.26 -22.15
N GLN A 416 20.12 18.88 -21.30
CA GLN A 416 19.93 18.77 -19.85
C GLN A 416 18.62 19.43 -19.37
N ALA A 417 18.10 20.46 -20.05
CA ALA A 417 16.79 21.04 -19.74
C ALA A 417 15.66 20.03 -19.99
N VAL A 418 15.72 19.25 -21.08
CA VAL A 418 14.79 18.11 -21.29
C VAL A 418 14.92 17.11 -20.15
N GLY A 419 16.15 16.80 -19.70
CA GLY A 419 16.35 15.95 -18.52
C GLY A 419 15.74 16.50 -17.23
N ALA A 420 15.92 17.79 -16.95
CA ALA A 420 15.39 18.41 -15.73
C ALA A 420 13.85 18.45 -15.71
N PHE A 421 13.20 18.72 -16.85
CA PHE A 421 11.76 19.01 -16.90
C PHE A 421 10.89 17.94 -17.55
N TRP A 422 11.43 16.99 -18.34
CA TRP A 422 10.67 15.90 -18.96
C TRP A 422 11.05 14.51 -18.43
N TYR A 423 12.31 14.23 -18.07
CA TYR A 423 12.73 12.86 -17.77
C TYR A 423 11.95 12.21 -16.61
N VAL A 424 11.18 11.17 -16.93
CA VAL A 424 10.43 10.29 -16.03
C VAL A 424 10.83 8.81 -16.18
N GLY A 425 11.80 8.50 -17.05
CA GLY A 425 12.28 7.13 -17.28
C GLY A 425 11.44 6.34 -18.28
N ALA A 426 10.57 7.00 -19.07
CA ALA A 426 9.79 6.35 -20.11
C ALA A 426 10.70 5.72 -21.19
N ALA A 427 11.82 6.38 -21.50
CA ALA A 427 12.86 5.86 -22.40
C ALA A 427 13.53 4.59 -21.86
N ASP A 428 13.71 4.48 -20.54
CA ASP A 428 14.40 3.35 -19.91
C ASP A 428 13.62 2.03 -20.04
N ALA A 429 12.28 2.09 -20.08
CA ALA A 429 11.42 0.93 -20.32
C ALA A 429 11.63 0.33 -21.74
N GLY A 430 11.76 1.19 -22.76
CA GLY A 430 12.04 0.77 -24.14
C GLY A 430 13.47 0.29 -24.39
N MET A 431 14.35 0.40 -23.38
CA MET A 431 15.76 0.04 -23.47
C MET A 431 16.11 -1.34 -22.92
N GLY A 432 15.15 -2.09 -22.35
CA GLY A 432 15.36 -3.48 -21.91
C GLY A 432 16.44 -3.61 -20.83
N LEU A 433 16.52 -2.68 -19.87
CA LEU A 433 17.60 -2.64 -18.88
C LEU A 433 17.68 -3.89 -17.99
N GLY A 434 16.59 -4.63 -17.83
CA GLY A 434 16.55 -5.94 -17.15
C GLY A 434 16.95 -7.14 -18.02
N GLU A 435 17.10 -6.96 -19.35
CA GLU A 435 17.46 -8.05 -20.25
C GLU A 435 18.92 -8.49 -20.06
N ARG A 436 19.12 -9.81 -20.06
CA ARG A 436 20.40 -10.50 -19.91
C ARG A 436 20.71 -11.25 -21.22
N GLY A 437 21.89 -11.06 -21.80
CA GLY A 437 22.30 -11.69 -23.06
C GLY A 437 23.34 -10.87 -23.85
N PRO A 438 23.89 -11.40 -24.95
CA PRO A 438 24.94 -10.73 -25.73
C PRO A 438 24.45 -9.42 -26.38
N ASP A 439 23.17 -9.36 -26.75
CA ASP A 439 22.58 -8.21 -27.46
C ASP A 439 21.99 -7.12 -26.54
N ARG A 440 22.12 -7.27 -25.21
CA ARG A 440 21.57 -6.36 -24.18
C ARG A 440 21.99 -4.88 -24.32
N MET A 441 23.06 -4.63 -25.08
CA MET A 441 23.61 -3.30 -25.36
C MET A 441 23.03 -2.64 -26.62
N ARG A 442 22.42 -3.40 -27.54
CA ARG A 442 21.92 -2.87 -28.83
C ARG A 442 20.89 -1.74 -28.68
N PRO A 443 19.96 -1.74 -27.69
CA PRO A 443 19.00 -0.64 -27.53
C PRO A 443 19.65 0.72 -27.25
N MET A 444 20.85 0.76 -26.65
CA MET A 444 21.61 1.99 -26.36
C MET A 444 22.06 2.75 -27.62
N TRP A 445 22.17 2.04 -28.75
CA TRP A 445 22.69 2.58 -30.00
C TRP A 445 21.61 3.17 -30.91
N ARG A 446 20.32 3.04 -30.55
CA ARG A 446 19.22 3.56 -31.36
C ARG A 446 18.95 5.03 -31.02
N PRO A 447 19.00 5.98 -31.96
CA PRO A 447 18.72 7.40 -31.69
C PRO A 447 17.31 7.66 -31.16
N GLU A 448 16.34 6.83 -31.53
CA GLU A 448 14.95 6.89 -31.04
C GLU A 448 14.80 6.65 -29.54
N ASN A 449 15.78 5.96 -28.93
CA ASN A 449 15.85 5.66 -27.49
C ASN A 449 16.63 6.73 -26.70
N ALA A 450 17.23 7.72 -27.36
CA ALA A 450 17.94 8.80 -26.67
C ALA A 450 16.96 9.53 -25.73
N PRO A 451 17.23 9.62 -24.41
CA PRO A 451 16.30 10.21 -23.45
C PRO A 451 15.80 11.62 -23.82
N PHE A 452 16.67 12.47 -24.37
CA PHE A 452 16.29 13.82 -24.83
C PHE A 452 15.45 13.86 -26.12
N VAL A 453 15.16 12.70 -26.73
CA VAL A 453 14.23 12.53 -27.87
C VAL A 453 12.99 11.77 -27.42
N ALA A 454 13.15 10.69 -26.66
CA ALA A 454 12.06 9.82 -26.22
C ALA A 454 11.13 10.49 -25.19
N GLU A 455 11.68 11.21 -24.21
CA GLU A 455 10.89 11.85 -23.14
C GLU A 455 10.08 13.07 -23.64
N LEU A 456 10.40 13.60 -24.83
CA LEU A 456 9.60 14.66 -25.47
C LEU A 456 8.30 14.15 -26.10
N ARG A 457 8.03 12.83 -26.07
CA ARG A 457 6.81 12.22 -26.61
C ARG A 457 5.60 12.32 -25.66
N HIS A 458 5.80 12.80 -24.44
CA HIS A 458 4.76 13.02 -23.44
C HIS A 458 4.85 14.45 -22.86
N PRO A 459 3.85 14.91 -22.08
CA PRO A 459 3.90 16.21 -21.43
C PRO A 459 5.12 16.37 -20.49
N PRO A 460 5.48 17.62 -20.11
CA PRO A 460 6.48 17.86 -19.07
C PRO A 460 6.13 17.12 -17.78
N ALA A 461 7.15 16.70 -17.04
CA ALA A 461 6.99 16.01 -15.77
C ALA A 461 6.29 16.93 -14.75
N ALA A 462 5.31 16.38 -14.03
CA ALA A 462 4.56 17.11 -13.01
C ALA A 462 5.43 17.48 -11.79
N PHE A 463 5.00 18.50 -11.05
CA PHE A 463 5.57 18.85 -9.76
C PHE A 463 5.10 17.85 -8.70
N ASP A 464 6.02 17.01 -8.23
CA ASP A 464 5.71 15.87 -7.34
C ASP A 464 6.24 16.04 -5.90
N LEU A 465 7.20 16.94 -5.65
CA LEU A 465 7.95 16.98 -4.38
C LEU A 465 7.08 17.14 -3.13
N LEU A 466 5.99 17.89 -3.23
CA LEU A 466 5.13 18.25 -2.10
C LEU A 466 3.81 17.46 -2.04
N ARG A 467 3.56 16.54 -2.98
CA ARG A 467 2.33 15.72 -2.99
C ARG A 467 2.10 15.03 -1.65
N ARG A 468 0.87 15.05 -1.15
CA ARG A 468 0.43 14.30 0.03
C ARG A 468 -0.38 13.09 -0.40
N LEU A 469 0.15 11.90 -0.14
CA LEU A 469 -0.56 10.62 -0.27
C LEU A 469 -1.46 10.41 0.96
N GLN A 470 -2.66 9.87 0.74
CA GLN A 470 -3.57 9.37 1.76
C GLN A 470 -4.25 8.12 1.21
N GLY A 471 -4.67 7.20 2.09
CA GLY A 471 -5.39 6.00 1.68
C GLY A 471 -5.18 4.83 2.63
N ASN A 472 -5.79 3.70 2.27
CA ASN A 472 -5.70 2.47 3.04
C ASN A 472 -5.86 1.23 2.15
N ILE A 473 -5.43 0.08 2.67
CA ILE A 473 -5.84 -1.24 2.20
C ILE A 473 -6.94 -1.70 3.16
N ASP A 474 -8.15 -1.88 2.66
CA ASP A 474 -9.33 -2.17 3.48
C ASP A 474 -9.62 -3.68 3.55
N GLN A 475 -9.27 -4.43 2.48
CA GLN A 475 -9.58 -5.85 2.33
C GLN A 475 -8.46 -6.57 1.59
N ILE A 476 -8.12 -7.77 2.05
CA ILE A 476 -7.30 -8.76 1.34
C ILE A 476 -7.94 -10.12 1.61
N GLU A 477 -8.57 -10.71 0.60
CA GLU A 477 -9.28 -12.00 0.72
C GLU A 477 -8.85 -12.99 -0.35
N VAL A 478 -8.94 -14.28 -0.03
CA VAL A 478 -8.65 -15.37 -0.97
C VAL A 478 -9.97 -16.03 -1.35
N VAL A 479 -10.34 -15.88 -2.62
CA VAL A 479 -11.64 -16.29 -3.16
C VAL A 479 -11.46 -17.37 -4.24
N ALA A 480 -12.47 -18.24 -4.38
CA ALA A 480 -12.55 -19.16 -5.52
C ALA A 480 -13.03 -18.42 -6.78
N GLU A 481 -12.60 -18.85 -7.97
CA GLU A 481 -13.07 -18.26 -9.22
C GLU A 481 -14.58 -18.51 -9.45
N GLU A 482 -15.33 -17.44 -9.75
CA GLU A 482 -16.78 -17.49 -10.00
C GLU A 482 -17.14 -18.36 -11.22
N SER A 483 -16.25 -18.42 -12.22
CA SER A 483 -16.42 -19.10 -13.52
C SER A 483 -16.48 -20.65 -13.46
N GLY A 484 -16.36 -21.26 -12.28
CA GLY A 484 -16.21 -22.71 -12.13
C GLY A 484 -14.78 -23.23 -12.39
N GLY A 485 -13.79 -22.32 -12.48
CA GLY A 485 -12.38 -22.68 -12.51
C GLY A 485 -11.87 -23.14 -11.14
N ALA A 486 -10.80 -23.94 -11.16
CA ALA A 486 -10.12 -24.39 -9.94
C ALA A 486 -9.07 -23.39 -9.42
N GLU A 487 -8.89 -22.24 -10.10
CA GLU A 487 -7.90 -21.25 -9.71
C GLU A 487 -8.37 -20.40 -8.53
N ARG A 488 -7.47 -20.15 -7.59
CA ARG A 488 -7.72 -19.29 -6.42
C ARG A 488 -7.23 -17.89 -6.74
N LEU A 489 -8.05 -16.88 -6.45
CA LEU A 489 -7.73 -15.47 -6.66
C LEU A 489 -7.52 -14.79 -5.31
N ILE A 490 -6.62 -13.80 -5.27
CA ILE A 490 -6.55 -12.81 -4.21
C ILE A 490 -7.35 -11.59 -4.67
N ASP A 491 -8.32 -11.18 -3.88
CA ASP A 491 -9.12 -9.97 -4.07
C ASP A 491 -8.67 -8.93 -3.04
N ALA A 492 -7.99 -7.89 -3.51
CA ALA A 492 -7.47 -6.82 -2.67
C ALA A 492 -8.18 -5.50 -3.02
N ALA A 493 -8.70 -4.82 -2.00
CA ALA A 493 -9.43 -3.57 -2.16
C ALA A 493 -9.01 -2.52 -1.12
N GLY A 494 -9.22 -1.26 -1.49
CA GLY A 494 -8.93 -0.13 -0.61
C GLY A 494 -9.30 1.21 -1.25
N TRP A 495 -8.64 2.26 -0.80
CA TRP A 495 -8.75 3.58 -1.40
C TRP A 495 -7.42 4.34 -1.36
N ALA A 496 -7.22 5.28 -2.28
CA ALA A 496 -6.06 6.15 -2.33
C ALA A 496 -6.42 7.52 -2.95
N LEU A 497 -5.81 8.58 -2.41
CA LEU A 497 -5.89 9.94 -2.94
C LEU A 497 -4.50 10.59 -2.87
N VAL A 498 -4.17 11.42 -3.86
CA VAL A 498 -2.99 12.29 -3.84
C VAL A 498 -3.42 13.73 -4.06
N ASP A 499 -3.10 14.62 -3.11
CA ASP A 499 -3.60 16.01 -3.09
C ASP A 499 -5.11 16.08 -3.39
N SER A 500 -5.91 15.26 -2.69
CA SER A 500 -7.37 15.19 -2.84
C SER A 500 -7.88 14.74 -4.23
N ARG A 501 -7.01 14.20 -5.08
CA ARG A 501 -7.33 13.73 -6.43
C ARG A 501 -7.04 12.25 -6.60
N SER A 502 -7.72 11.63 -7.56
CA SER A 502 -7.45 10.27 -8.00
C SER A 502 -5.97 10.13 -8.41
N PRO A 503 -5.25 9.09 -7.97
CA PRO A 503 -3.94 8.79 -8.50
C PRO A 503 -3.98 8.44 -9.99
N THR A 504 -2.82 8.46 -10.65
CA THR A 504 -2.69 7.94 -12.02
C THR A 504 -2.81 6.42 -12.05
N ASP A 505 -2.17 5.74 -11.10
CA ASP A 505 -2.28 4.29 -10.92
C ASP A 505 -1.94 3.84 -9.50
N ALA A 506 -2.38 2.62 -9.20
CA ALA A 506 -1.98 1.83 -8.05
C ALA A 506 -1.46 0.46 -8.51
N MET A 507 -0.45 -0.08 -7.83
CA MET A 507 0.19 -1.35 -8.15
C MET A 507 0.36 -2.17 -6.86
N ILE A 508 0.01 -3.45 -6.92
CA ILE A 508 0.21 -4.40 -5.84
C ILE A 508 1.54 -5.12 -6.02
N LEU A 509 2.36 -5.07 -4.98
CA LEU A 509 3.45 -5.98 -4.73
C LEU A 509 2.97 -7.07 -3.76
N VAL A 510 3.14 -8.35 -4.10
CA VAL A 510 3.09 -9.45 -3.12
C VAL A 510 4.50 -10.03 -3.01
N ASP A 511 5.00 -10.15 -1.79
CA ASP A 511 6.37 -10.52 -1.46
C ASP A 511 7.39 -9.70 -2.28
N GLY A 512 7.11 -8.40 -2.39
CA GLY A 512 7.92 -7.43 -3.13
C GLY A 512 7.94 -7.61 -4.66
N ARG A 513 7.13 -8.52 -5.23
CA ARG A 513 6.99 -8.73 -6.69
C ARG A 513 5.69 -8.14 -7.20
N SER A 514 5.73 -7.43 -8.33
CA SER A 514 4.54 -6.87 -8.95
C SER A 514 3.63 -7.99 -9.47
N VAL A 515 2.38 -8.01 -9.00
CA VAL A 515 1.37 -9.03 -9.35
C VAL A 515 0.12 -8.44 -10.01
N ALA A 516 -0.25 -7.20 -9.68
CA ALA A 516 -1.41 -6.53 -10.25
C ALA A 516 -1.20 -5.01 -10.29
N GLY A 517 -1.95 -4.32 -11.16
CA GLY A 517 -2.00 -2.86 -11.18
C GLY A 517 -3.27 -2.37 -11.84
N THR A 518 -3.69 -1.16 -11.48
CA THR A 518 -4.89 -0.50 -12.02
C THR A 518 -4.67 1.00 -12.18
N GLY A 519 -5.20 1.55 -13.28
CA GLY A 519 -5.41 2.99 -13.47
C GLY A 519 -6.88 3.41 -13.34
N THR A 520 -7.77 2.49 -12.94
CA THR A 520 -9.20 2.75 -12.78
C THR A 520 -9.55 2.85 -11.31
N PHE A 521 -10.15 3.99 -10.94
CA PHE A 521 -10.63 4.28 -9.59
C PHE A 521 -12.14 4.57 -9.61
N PHE A 522 -12.83 4.25 -8.54
CA PHE A 522 -14.27 4.45 -8.38
C PHE A 522 -14.61 5.30 -7.14
N THR A 523 -15.79 5.90 -7.12
CA THR A 523 -16.24 6.72 -6.00
C THR A 523 -16.55 5.85 -4.78
N ARG A 524 -16.04 6.25 -3.60
CA ARG A 524 -16.24 5.59 -2.31
C ARG A 524 -17.11 6.48 -1.41
N PRO A 525 -18.40 6.19 -1.20
CA PRO A 525 -19.32 7.07 -0.48
C PRO A 525 -18.86 7.40 0.95
N ASP A 526 -18.23 6.45 1.62
CA ASP A 526 -17.63 6.57 2.95
C ASP A 526 -16.43 7.55 2.98
N VAL A 527 -15.58 7.52 1.95
CA VAL A 527 -14.46 8.46 1.78
C VAL A 527 -14.98 9.86 1.48
N VAL A 528 -15.99 9.98 0.59
CA VAL A 528 -16.67 11.26 0.29
C VAL A 528 -17.30 11.85 1.55
N GLN A 529 -18.01 11.04 2.36
CA GLN A 529 -18.65 11.47 3.59
C GLN A 529 -17.64 11.89 4.68
N THR A 530 -16.50 11.21 4.77
CA THR A 530 -15.51 11.43 5.82
C THR A 530 -14.56 12.60 5.52
N LEU A 531 -14.12 12.72 4.27
CA LEU A 531 -13.11 13.70 3.85
C LEU A 531 -13.68 14.88 3.06
N GLY A 532 -14.91 14.78 2.55
CA GLY A 532 -15.51 15.76 1.63
C GLY A 532 -15.03 15.65 0.18
N GLU A 533 -14.14 14.69 -0.11
CA GLU A 533 -13.46 14.59 -1.41
C GLU A 533 -14.27 13.76 -2.41
N THR A 534 -14.67 14.38 -3.53
CA THR A 534 -15.51 13.75 -4.57
C THR A 534 -14.73 12.98 -5.63
N SER A 535 -13.40 13.11 -5.64
CA SER A 535 -12.50 12.39 -6.54
C SER A 535 -12.63 10.87 -6.37
N PRO A 536 -12.73 10.08 -7.45
CA PRO A 536 -12.69 8.61 -7.36
C PRO A 536 -11.43 8.14 -6.62
N ALA A 537 -11.63 7.45 -5.50
CA ALA A 537 -10.57 7.06 -4.57
C ALA A 537 -10.45 5.53 -4.43
N GLY A 538 -11.55 4.80 -4.60
CA GLY A 538 -11.60 3.35 -4.42
C GLY A 538 -10.87 2.61 -5.52
N TRP A 539 -10.15 1.57 -5.15
CA TRP A 539 -9.51 0.63 -6.07
C TRP A 539 -9.79 -0.81 -5.61
N ARG A 540 -9.86 -1.74 -6.55
CA ARG A 540 -10.01 -3.18 -6.32
C ARG A 540 -9.25 -3.92 -7.42
N MET A 541 -8.49 -4.94 -7.03
CA MET A 541 -7.66 -5.73 -7.94
C MET A 541 -7.79 -7.20 -7.56
N ARG A 542 -8.23 -8.01 -8.53
CA ARG A 542 -8.25 -9.48 -8.45
C ARG A 542 -7.10 -10.04 -9.27
N PHE A 543 -6.32 -10.95 -8.69
CA PHE A 543 -5.19 -11.59 -9.37
C PHE A 543 -5.01 -13.03 -8.88
N PRO A 544 -4.48 -13.96 -9.70
CA PRO A 544 -4.31 -15.34 -9.29
C PRO A 544 -3.29 -15.48 -8.17
N VAL A 545 -3.54 -16.42 -7.24
CA VAL A 545 -2.57 -16.86 -6.22
C VAL A 545 -1.28 -17.39 -6.88
N GLY A 546 -1.40 -18.01 -8.05
CA GLY A 546 -0.27 -18.48 -8.85
C GLY A 546 0.63 -19.44 -8.07
N ALA A 547 1.92 -19.10 -7.96
CA ALA A 547 2.95 -19.93 -7.33
C ALA A 547 3.20 -19.60 -5.84
N LEU A 548 2.34 -18.83 -5.18
CA LEU A 548 2.47 -18.54 -3.74
C LEU A 548 2.20 -19.82 -2.92
N ALA A 549 3.14 -20.17 -2.04
CA ALA A 549 3.02 -21.31 -1.14
C ALA A 549 2.13 -20.96 0.07
N PRO A 550 1.30 -21.88 0.60
CA PRO A 550 0.47 -21.60 1.77
C PRO A 550 1.27 -21.08 2.97
N GLY A 551 0.77 -20.05 3.64
CA GLY A 551 1.46 -19.37 4.74
C GLY A 551 1.29 -17.85 4.71
N ARG A 552 2.12 -17.15 5.49
CA ARG A 552 2.08 -15.69 5.62
C ARG A 552 2.85 -15.01 4.50
N HIS A 553 2.22 -14.02 3.86
CA HIS A 553 2.79 -13.17 2.81
C HIS A 553 2.67 -11.69 3.16
N GLU A 554 3.49 -10.86 2.51
CA GLU A 554 3.44 -9.40 2.63
C GLU A 554 2.86 -8.78 1.36
N LEU A 555 1.75 -8.03 1.50
CA LEU A 555 1.14 -7.26 0.42
C LEU A 555 1.41 -5.77 0.63
N ALA A 556 2.05 -5.14 -0.36
CA ALA A 556 2.29 -3.70 -0.38
C ALA A 556 1.63 -3.04 -1.58
N VAL A 557 0.98 -1.89 -1.36
CA VAL A 557 0.39 -1.08 -2.44
C VAL A 557 1.28 0.13 -2.70
N LEU A 558 1.74 0.27 -3.95
CA LEU A 558 2.42 1.46 -4.44
C LEU A 558 1.45 2.31 -5.26
N VAL A 559 1.51 3.63 -5.11
CA VAL A 559 0.63 4.59 -5.81
C VAL A 559 1.47 5.62 -6.54
N ARG A 560 1.11 5.95 -7.79
CA ARG A 560 1.71 7.07 -8.54
C ARG A 560 0.72 8.23 -8.67
N ALA A 561 1.19 9.41 -8.28
CA ALA A 561 0.43 10.65 -8.38
C ALA A 561 0.15 11.04 -9.84
N ASP A 562 1.23 11.20 -10.60
CA ASP A 562 1.26 11.67 -11.99
C ASP A 562 1.97 10.62 -12.88
N PRO A 563 1.70 10.56 -14.21
CA PRO A 563 2.33 9.57 -15.10
C PRO A 563 3.86 9.66 -15.08
N GLY A 564 4.52 8.52 -14.84
CA GLY A 564 5.98 8.47 -14.72
C GLY A 564 6.55 9.06 -13.41
N GLY A 565 5.71 9.50 -12.48
CA GLY A 565 6.13 9.87 -11.13
C GLY A 565 6.72 8.70 -10.34
N GLU A 566 7.50 8.99 -9.30
CA GLU A 566 8.07 7.97 -8.42
C GLU A 566 6.95 7.28 -7.63
N PRO A 567 6.79 5.93 -7.70
CA PRO A 567 5.81 5.22 -6.89
C PRO A 567 6.04 5.41 -5.39
N ARG A 568 4.97 5.66 -4.65
CA ARG A 568 4.98 5.87 -3.20
C ARG A 568 4.31 4.72 -2.49
N LEU A 569 4.88 4.26 -1.38
CA LEU A 569 4.25 3.23 -0.54
C LEU A 569 2.98 3.79 0.13
N LEU A 570 1.81 3.30 -0.26
CA LEU A 570 0.53 3.60 0.39
C LEU A 570 0.45 2.87 1.72
N ARG A 571 0.56 1.54 1.70
CA ARG A 571 0.56 0.71 2.90
C ARG A 571 1.16 -0.65 2.58
N GLN A 572 1.66 -1.31 3.61
CA GLN A 572 2.02 -2.73 3.60
C GLN A 572 1.27 -3.43 4.73
N LEU A 573 0.76 -4.63 4.45
CA LEU A 573 0.04 -5.49 5.40
C LEU A 573 0.39 -6.96 5.13
N SER A 574 0.47 -7.76 6.18
CA SER A 574 0.56 -9.22 6.06
C SER A 574 -0.80 -9.85 5.87
N PHE A 575 -0.89 -10.90 5.04
CA PHE A 575 -2.06 -11.76 4.94
C PHE A 575 -1.63 -13.24 4.94
N ASP A 576 -2.51 -14.13 5.42
CA ASP A 576 -2.27 -15.57 5.39
C ASP A 576 -2.99 -16.20 4.20
N LEU A 577 -2.25 -16.87 3.32
CA LEU A 577 -2.77 -17.70 2.24
C LEU A 577 -3.08 -19.11 2.78
N PRO A 578 -4.35 -19.52 2.87
CA PRO A 578 -4.70 -20.86 3.35
C PRO A 578 -4.19 -21.94 2.38
N ALA A 579 -4.02 -23.16 2.89
CA ALA A 579 -3.81 -24.33 2.05
C ALA A 579 -5.05 -24.63 1.20
N ASP A 580 -4.85 -25.11 -0.03
CA ASP A 580 -5.96 -25.66 -0.84
C ASP A 580 -6.35 -27.04 -0.28
N SER A 581 -7.35 -27.05 0.60
CA SER A 581 -7.91 -28.26 1.19
C SER A 581 -9.36 -28.49 0.76
N PRO A 582 -9.87 -29.74 0.82
CA PRO A 582 -11.29 -30.03 0.62
C PRO A 582 -12.19 -29.20 1.56
N ALA A 583 -11.79 -29.05 2.82
CA ALA A 583 -12.51 -28.23 3.81
C ALA A 583 -12.61 -26.75 3.39
N TRP A 584 -11.52 -26.15 2.89
CA TRP A 584 -11.54 -24.76 2.39
C TRP A 584 -12.47 -24.62 1.18
N ARG A 585 -12.40 -25.54 0.20
CA ARG A 585 -13.29 -25.52 -0.97
C ARG A 585 -14.76 -25.69 -0.60
N GLN A 586 -15.07 -26.55 0.37
CA GLN A 586 -16.43 -26.72 0.89
C GLN A 586 -16.92 -25.44 1.60
N ASP A 587 -16.07 -24.79 2.41
CA ASP A 587 -16.45 -23.53 3.07
C ASP A 587 -16.69 -22.40 2.06
N GLN A 588 -15.89 -22.29 0.99
CA GLN A 588 -16.12 -21.34 -0.11
C GLN A 588 -17.44 -21.61 -0.87
N GLN A 589 -17.87 -22.88 -0.99
CA GLN A 589 -19.20 -23.20 -1.51
C GLN A 589 -20.29 -22.73 -0.54
N PHE A 590 -20.13 -22.95 0.77
CA PHE A 590 -21.08 -22.46 1.75
C PHE A 590 -21.14 -20.92 1.83
N GLN A 591 -20.02 -20.19 1.70
CA GLN A 591 -20.06 -18.72 1.63
C GLN A 591 -20.94 -18.22 0.48
N ARG A 592 -20.79 -18.81 -0.72
CA ARG A 592 -21.66 -18.49 -1.87
C ARG A 592 -23.14 -18.78 -1.59
N SER A 593 -23.44 -19.90 -0.94
CA SER A 593 -24.80 -20.21 -0.48
C SER A 593 -25.31 -19.23 0.58
N ALA A 594 -24.44 -18.74 1.47
CA ALA A 594 -24.78 -17.72 2.47
C ALA A 594 -25.12 -16.37 1.82
N ASP A 595 -24.34 -15.96 0.81
CA ASP A 595 -24.61 -14.72 0.08
C ASP A 595 -25.91 -14.79 -0.72
N LEU A 596 -26.18 -15.92 -1.38
CA LEU A 596 -27.47 -16.17 -2.03
C LEU A 596 -28.64 -16.13 -1.03
N ALA A 597 -28.51 -16.77 0.14
CA ALA A 597 -29.55 -16.74 1.18
C ALA A 597 -29.78 -15.32 1.72
N ARG A 598 -28.72 -14.53 1.95
CA ARG A 598 -28.81 -13.10 2.33
C ARG A 598 -29.51 -12.28 1.25
N GLN A 599 -29.19 -12.53 -0.02
CA GLN A 599 -29.84 -11.88 -1.16
C GLN A 599 -31.33 -12.21 -1.21
N ARG A 600 -31.73 -13.48 -1.11
CA ARG A 600 -33.16 -13.89 -1.08
C ARG A 600 -33.93 -13.21 0.04
N LEU A 601 -33.39 -13.19 1.26
CA LEU A 601 -34.01 -12.48 2.39
C LEU A 601 -34.19 -10.98 2.13
N ALA A 602 -33.26 -10.34 1.43
CA ALA A 602 -33.38 -8.94 1.05
C ALA A 602 -34.37 -8.71 -0.11
N GLU A 603 -34.45 -9.62 -1.08
CA GLU A 603 -35.39 -9.59 -2.21
C GLU A 603 -36.85 -9.82 -1.78
N HIS A 604 -37.08 -10.72 -0.81
CA HIS A 604 -38.41 -11.06 -0.31
C HIS A 604 -38.99 -10.02 0.66
N GLN A 605 -38.15 -9.20 1.29
CA GLN A 605 -38.61 -8.20 2.24
C GLN A 605 -39.36 -7.06 1.55
N ARG A 606 -40.57 -6.74 2.03
CA ARG A 606 -41.35 -5.59 1.56
C ARG A 606 -40.65 -4.26 1.91
N PRO A 607 -40.84 -3.18 1.12
CA PRO A 607 -40.22 -1.86 1.39
C PRO A 607 -40.45 -1.33 2.81
N GLU A 608 -41.58 -1.68 3.41
CA GLU A 608 -42.00 -1.32 4.77
C GLU A 608 -41.22 -2.09 5.86
N GLY A 609 -40.42 -3.09 5.50
CA GLY A 609 -39.51 -3.81 6.39
C GLY A 609 -39.97 -5.20 6.87
N TYR A 610 -41.05 -5.76 6.33
CA TYR A 610 -41.60 -7.05 6.74
C TYR A 610 -41.58 -8.13 5.64
N TRP A 611 -41.60 -9.39 6.05
CA TRP A 611 -41.88 -10.56 5.20
C TRP A 611 -43.33 -11.02 5.34
N LEU A 612 -43.84 -11.70 4.32
CA LEU A 612 -45.16 -12.33 4.32
C LEU A 612 -45.05 -13.79 4.76
N THR A 613 -46.09 -14.29 5.44
CA THR A 613 -46.22 -15.72 5.76
C THR A 613 -47.13 -16.36 4.74
N ALA A 614 -46.72 -17.50 4.21
CA ALA A 614 -47.56 -18.31 3.33
C ALA A 614 -48.44 -19.25 4.16
N PHE A 615 -49.70 -19.46 3.75
CA PHE A 615 -50.59 -20.42 4.38
C PHE A 615 -51.34 -21.31 3.38
N THR A 616 -51.69 -22.52 3.82
CA THR A 616 -52.44 -23.51 3.03
C THR A 616 -53.56 -24.16 3.86
N GLY A 617 -54.61 -24.67 3.20
CA GLY A 617 -55.74 -25.33 3.85
C GLY A 617 -55.53 -26.79 4.24
N VAL A 618 -54.38 -27.37 3.89
CA VAL A 618 -53.98 -28.77 4.11
C VAL A 618 -52.52 -28.81 4.58
N PRO A 619 -52.04 -29.87 5.27
CA PRO A 619 -50.66 -29.99 5.72
C PRO A 619 -49.70 -30.34 4.55
N ARG A 620 -49.70 -29.51 3.51
CA ARG A 620 -48.80 -29.53 2.35
C ARG A 620 -48.65 -28.11 1.80
N PHE A 621 -47.49 -27.82 1.22
CA PHE A 621 -47.22 -26.55 0.56
C PHE A 621 -47.69 -26.56 -0.90
N GLU A 622 -49.01 -26.62 -1.09
CA GLU A 622 -49.67 -26.64 -2.41
C GLU A 622 -50.61 -25.43 -2.53
N ALA A 623 -50.45 -24.63 -3.59
CA ALA A 623 -51.21 -23.38 -3.85
C ALA A 623 -51.33 -22.44 -2.63
N PRO A 624 -50.20 -22.00 -2.04
CA PRO A 624 -50.19 -21.11 -0.88
C PRO A 624 -50.83 -19.74 -1.16
N GLN A 625 -51.31 -19.10 -0.10
CA GLN A 625 -51.73 -17.70 -0.07
C GLN A 625 -50.87 -16.94 0.93
N ASP A 626 -50.53 -15.69 0.63
CA ASP A 626 -49.71 -14.86 1.50
C ASP A 626 -50.56 -13.97 2.41
N GLU A 627 -50.16 -13.84 3.68
CA GLU A 627 -50.67 -12.81 4.59
C GLU A 627 -49.55 -12.17 5.43
N MET A 628 -49.75 -10.92 5.85
CA MET A 628 -48.83 -10.25 6.77
C MET A 628 -49.17 -10.63 8.22
N ASN A 629 -48.16 -11.02 8.99
CA ASN A 629 -48.25 -11.09 10.44
C ASN A 629 -46.98 -10.60 11.16
N THR A 630 -47.12 -10.23 12.43
CA THR A 630 -46.01 -9.86 13.32
C THR A 630 -45.16 -11.06 13.72
N TYR A 631 -45.79 -12.24 13.85
CA TYR A 631 -45.17 -13.48 14.31
C TYR A 631 -43.90 -13.85 13.54
N LEU A 632 -44.04 -14.03 12.21
CA LEU A 632 -42.94 -14.44 11.34
C LEU A 632 -41.78 -13.45 11.45
N ASN A 633 -42.11 -12.17 11.41
CA ASN A 633 -41.15 -11.08 11.46
C ASN A 633 -40.38 -11.05 12.79
N ALA A 634 -41.04 -11.36 13.91
CA ALA A 634 -40.39 -11.45 15.22
C ALA A 634 -39.50 -12.71 15.35
N VAL A 635 -39.96 -13.86 14.84
CA VAL A 635 -39.16 -15.10 14.81
C VAL A 635 -37.94 -14.95 13.88
N MET A 636 -38.10 -14.27 12.73
CA MET A 636 -37.01 -13.97 11.79
C MET A 636 -35.87 -13.17 12.44
N LEU A 637 -36.18 -12.13 13.22
CA LEU A 637 -35.15 -11.34 13.94
C LEU A 637 -34.31 -12.19 14.90
N ASP A 638 -34.93 -13.20 15.50
CA ASP A 638 -34.35 -14.04 16.54
C ASP A 638 -33.49 -15.17 15.95
N ILE A 639 -33.96 -15.82 14.88
CA ILE A 639 -33.20 -16.85 14.15
C ILE A 639 -32.05 -16.21 13.36
N ALA A 640 -32.31 -15.16 12.59
CA ALA A 640 -31.30 -14.55 11.70
C ALA A 640 -30.35 -13.57 12.43
N GLY A 641 -30.80 -12.95 13.53
CA GLY A 641 -30.08 -11.87 14.23
C GLY A 641 -28.60 -12.16 14.52
N PRO A 642 -28.25 -13.32 15.12
CA PRO A 642 -26.86 -13.67 15.39
C PRO A 642 -25.98 -13.79 14.14
N ALA A 643 -26.55 -14.24 13.01
CA ALA A 643 -25.84 -14.42 11.74
C ALA A 643 -25.71 -13.12 10.91
N ALA A 644 -26.31 -12.01 11.36
CA ALA A 644 -26.34 -10.75 10.61
C ALA A 644 -25.15 -9.82 10.91
N THR A 645 -24.50 -9.95 12.06
CA THR A 645 -23.40 -9.06 12.51
C THR A 645 -22.27 -9.00 11.48
N GLY A 646 -21.93 -7.80 11.02
CA GLY A 646 -20.88 -7.59 10.01
C GLY A 646 -21.26 -7.95 8.57
N THR A 647 -22.55 -8.17 8.28
CA THR A 647 -23.05 -8.52 6.95
C THR A 647 -24.17 -7.57 6.49
N PRO A 648 -24.49 -7.49 5.18
CA PRO A 648 -25.61 -6.68 4.67
C PRO A 648 -26.99 -7.04 5.27
N LEU A 649 -27.13 -8.24 5.85
CA LEU A 649 -28.36 -8.67 6.53
C LEU A 649 -28.68 -7.81 7.77
N ALA A 650 -27.68 -7.14 8.37
CA ALA A 650 -27.89 -6.26 9.52
C ALA A 650 -28.90 -5.12 9.22
N ASP A 651 -28.79 -4.50 8.04
CA ASP A 651 -29.71 -3.42 7.61
C ASP A 651 -31.11 -3.95 7.30
N VAL A 652 -31.20 -5.17 6.77
CA VAL A 652 -32.48 -5.86 6.50
C VAL A 652 -33.24 -6.11 7.80
N LEU A 653 -32.57 -6.67 8.82
CA LEU A 653 -33.16 -6.90 10.14
C LEU A 653 -33.41 -5.59 10.91
N ALA A 654 -32.61 -4.54 10.68
CA ALA A 654 -32.85 -3.23 11.28
C ALA A 654 -34.18 -2.60 10.81
N ARG A 655 -34.60 -2.82 9.56
CA ARG A 655 -35.92 -2.41 9.06
C ARG A 655 -37.04 -3.20 9.74
N THR A 656 -36.93 -4.52 9.85
CA THR A 656 -37.94 -5.36 10.53
C THR A 656 -38.10 -5.00 12.00
N ARG A 657 -37.00 -4.71 12.71
CA ARG A 657 -37.06 -4.24 14.11
C ARG A 657 -37.83 -2.92 14.25
N ARG A 658 -37.75 -2.02 13.26
CA ARG A 658 -38.54 -0.79 13.24
C ARG A 658 -40.01 -1.07 12.97
N PHE A 659 -40.30 -1.87 11.93
CA PHE A 659 -41.66 -2.30 11.58
C PHE A 659 -42.41 -2.91 12.77
N LEU A 660 -41.78 -3.85 13.50
CA LEU A 660 -42.39 -4.49 14.67
C LEU A 660 -42.59 -3.54 15.84
N ALA A 661 -41.63 -2.65 16.12
CA ALA A 661 -41.77 -1.64 17.17
C ALA A 661 -42.95 -0.68 16.92
N GLU A 662 -43.27 -0.40 15.65
CA GLU A 662 -44.43 0.41 15.25
C GLU A 662 -45.78 -0.31 15.46
N GLN A 663 -45.78 -1.65 15.57
CA GLN A 663 -46.98 -2.46 15.86
C GLN A 663 -47.35 -2.51 17.35
N ILE A 664 -46.49 -2.03 18.26
CA ILE A 664 -46.79 -1.97 19.70
C ILE A 664 -47.86 -0.90 19.95
N GLU A 665 -49.03 -1.32 20.41
CA GLU A 665 -50.18 -0.43 20.67
C GLU A 665 -49.97 0.44 21.92
N ALA A 666 -50.90 1.36 22.16
CA ALA A 666 -50.79 2.33 23.27
C ALA A 666 -50.85 1.67 24.65
N ASP A 667 -51.54 0.54 24.76
CA ASP A 667 -51.60 -0.35 25.94
C ASP A 667 -50.43 -1.36 26.02
N GLY A 668 -49.53 -1.32 25.03
CA GLY A 668 -48.38 -2.21 24.91
C GLY A 668 -48.68 -3.57 24.28
N LEU A 669 -49.91 -3.85 23.87
CA LEU A 669 -50.27 -5.11 23.22
C LEU A 669 -49.87 -5.13 21.74
N VAL A 670 -49.77 -6.34 21.18
CA VAL A 670 -49.54 -6.58 19.75
C VAL A 670 -50.60 -7.55 19.23
N ARG A 671 -50.96 -7.39 17.95
CA ARG A 671 -51.90 -8.24 17.22
C ARG A 671 -51.15 -8.99 16.12
N TYR A 672 -51.47 -10.27 15.95
CA TYR A 672 -51.02 -11.09 14.83
C TYR A 672 -50.96 -10.37 13.46
N HIS A 673 -52.04 -9.73 12.98
CA HIS A 673 -52.04 -9.02 11.68
C HIS A 673 -51.48 -7.59 11.73
N GLY A 674 -50.75 -7.23 12.78
CA GLY A 674 -50.33 -5.85 13.05
C GLY A 674 -51.50 -4.93 13.40
N ARG A 675 -51.22 -3.62 13.41
CA ARG A 675 -52.16 -2.60 13.89
C ARG A 675 -53.32 -2.35 12.92
N PRO A 676 -54.52 -1.99 13.41
CA PRO A 676 -55.68 -1.71 12.55
C PRO A 676 -55.55 -0.42 11.73
N ASP A 677 -54.66 0.49 12.12
CA ASP A 677 -54.46 1.80 11.50
C ASP A 677 -53.24 1.86 10.55
N THR A 678 -52.57 0.74 10.29
CA THR A 678 -51.48 0.63 9.32
C THR A 678 -51.95 -0.03 8.00
N PRO A 679 -51.33 0.29 6.84
CA PRO A 679 -51.63 -0.41 5.59
C PRO A 679 -51.08 -1.85 5.64
N THR A 680 -51.96 -2.84 5.57
CA THR A 680 -51.59 -4.26 5.57
C THR A 680 -52.11 -4.98 4.33
N ILE A 681 -51.30 -5.87 3.76
CA ILE A 681 -51.70 -6.71 2.62
C ILE A 681 -52.45 -7.92 3.16
N GLY A 682 -53.65 -8.17 2.62
CA GLY A 682 -54.51 -9.29 3.05
C GLY A 682 -55.39 -8.93 4.24
N THR A 683 -56.26 -7.93 4.10
CA THR A 683 -57.25 -7.65 5.15
C THR A 683 -58.31 -8.74 5.22
N LEU A 684 -58.42 -9.40 6.39
CA LEU A 684 -59.64 -10.13 6.83
C LEU A 684 -60.85 -9.20 7.05
N GLY A 685 -60.83 -7.99 6.49
CA GLY A 685 -61.81 -6.92 6.67
C GLY A 685 -61.85 -6.29 8.07
N CYS A 686 -61.13 -6.83 9.06
CA CYS A 686 -61.26 -6.40 10.44
C CYS A 686 -60.02 -6.68 11.31
N ALA A 687 -59.95 -6.03 12.48
CA ALA A 687 -58.84 -6.09 13.42
C ALA A 687 -58.90 -7.31 14.36
N ILE A 688 -57.93 -8.22 14.26
CA ILE A 688 -57.82 -9.39 15.13
C ILE A 688 -57.56 -9.02 16.60
N THR A 689 -58.09 -9.81 17.54
CA THR A 689 -57.85 -9.66 18.98
C THR A 689 -56.34 -9.73 19.29
N PRO A 690 -55.79 -8.91 20.23
CA PRO A 690 -54.39 -9.05 20.61
C PRO A 690 -54.16 -10.35 21.38
N ASP A 691 -52.95 -10.88 21.27
CA ASP A 691 -52.58 -12.17 21.83
C ASP A 691 -51.25 -12.10 22.58
N SER A 692 -51.01 -13.11 23.41
CA SER A 692 -49.84 -13.20 24.27
C SER A 692 -48.60 -13.72 23.55
N ASP A 693 -48.71 -14.28 22.33
CA ASP A 693 -47.58 -14.83 21.58
C ASP A 693 -46.84 -13.71 20.84
N ASP A 694 -47.55 -12.98 19.99
CA ASP A 694 -47.05 -11.81 19.26
C ASP A 694 -46.60 -10.71 20.22
N THR A 695 -47.36 -10.46 21.30
CA THR A 695 -46.96 -9.51 22.34
C THR A 695 -45.65 -9.93 23.02
N ALA A 696 -45.50 -11.21 23.38
CA ALA A 696 -44.26 -11.68 24.02
C ALA A 696 -43.05 -11.66 23.08
N LEU A 697 -43.24 -12.10 21.83
CA LEU A 697 -42.20 -12.13 20.81
C LEU A 697 -41.70 -10.72 20.47
N VAL A 698 -42.60 -9.78 20.15
CA VAL A 698 -42.22 -8.42 19.72
C VAL A 698 -41.51 -7.65 20.83
N TRP A 699 -41.98 -7.71 22.08
CA TRP A 699 -41.28 -7.07 23.19
C TRP A 699 -39.88 -7.65 23.43
N ARG A 700 -39.68 -8.95 23.19
CA ARG A 700 -38.38 -9.63 23.35
C ARG A 700 -37.35 -9.24 22.28
N VAL A 701 -37.76 -8.98 21.04
CA VAL A 701 -36.83 -8.77 19.90
C VAL A 701 -36.80 -7.35 19.32
N ALA A 702 -37.86 -6.57 19.55
CA ALA A 702 -38.11 -5.27 18.94
C ALA A 702 -38.89 -4.28 19.83
N PRO A 703 -38.47 -4.01 21.10
CA PRO A 703 -39.15 -3.04 21.97
C PRO A 703 -39.12 -1.60 21.42
N GLY A 704 -38.14 -1.27 20.56
CA GLY A 704 -38.01 0.03 19.93
C GLY A 704 -37.80 1.18 20.92
N ALA A 705 -38.41 2.33 20.64
CA ALA A 705 -38.46 3.49 21.54
C ALA A 705 -39.68 3.47 22.49
N SER A 706 -40.42 2.34 22.56
CA SER A 706 -41.59 2.22 23.43
C SER A 706 -41.16 2.23 24.90
N GLY A 707 -41.84 3.06 25.70
CA GLY A 707 -41.48 3.24 27.11
C GLY A 707 -41.76 2.00 27.98
N ARG A 708 -41.01 1.87 29.08
CA ARG A 708 -41.17 0.83 30.11
C ARG A 708 -42.60 0.73 30.64
N ASP A 709 -43.34 1.85 30.65
CA ASP A 709 -44.73 1.89 31.10
C ASP A 709 -45.68 1.07 30.20
N ARG A 710 -45.41 1.01 28.87
CA ARG A 710 -46.19 0.17 27.94
C ARG A 710 -45.89 -1.31 28.15
N LEU A 711 -44.62 -1.66 28.38
CA LEU A 711 -44.23 -3.04 28.71
C LEU A 711 -44.85 -3.48 30.04
N ALA A 712 -44.89 -2.60 31.04
CA ALA A 712 -45.57 -2.88 32.31
C ALA A 712 -47.08 -3.12 32.11
N ALA A 713 -47.77 -2.29 31.31
CA ALA A 713 -49.18 -2.47 30.97
C ALA A 713 -49.45 -3.78 30.18
N ALA A 714 -48.55 -4.15 29.25
CA ALA A 714 -48.62 -5.41 28.53
C ALA A 714 -48.45 -6.62 29.48
N LEU A 715 -47.45 -6.60 30.35
CA LEU A 715 -47.20 -7.65 31.34
C LEU A 715 -48.32 -7.77 32.38
N GLU A 716 -48.90 -6.65 32.83
CA GLU A 716 -50.10 -6.64 33.69
C GLU A 716 -51.28 -7.30 32.97
N THR A 717 -51.46 -7.00 31.69
CA THR A 717 -52.54 -7.59 30.88
C THR A 717 -52.34 -9.08 30.66
N ILE A 718 -51.14 -9.52 30.29
CA ILE A 718 -50.79 -10.96 30.24
C ILE A 718 -51.04 -11.63 31.60
N GLY A 719 -50.68 -10.96 32.70
CA GLY A 719 -50.97 -11.40 34.07
C GLY A 719 -52.45 -11.60 34.38
N ARG A 720 -53.34 -10.73 33.88
CA ARG A 720 -54.80 -10.85 34.01
C ARG A 720 -55.38 -12.07 33.28
N PHE A 721 -54.69 -12.56 32.26
CA PHE A 721 -55.08 -13.73 31.46
C PHE A 721 -54.34 -15.03 31.87
N ARG A 722 -53.85 -15.10 33.12
CA ARG A 722 -53.26 -16.30 33.71
C ARG A 722 -54.34 -17.24 34.30
N ARG A 723 -54.24 -18.53 34.02
CA ARG A 723 -55.05 -19.63 34.56
C ARG A 723 -54.68 -19.93 36.01
N GLU A 724 -55.59 -20.60 36.74
CA GLU A 724 -55.34 -21.08 38.12
C GLU A 724 -54.17 -22.09 38.19
N ASP A 725 -53.96 -22.86 37.13
CA ASP A 725 -52.81 -23.78 36.97
C ASP A 725 -51.49 -23.07 36.62
N GLY A 726 -51.48 -21.73 36.59
CA GLY A 726 -50.29 -20.91 36.41
C GLY A 726 -49.88 -20.66 34.97
N LEU A 727 -50.54 -21.26 33.98
CA LEU A 727 -50.31 -21.07 32.55
C LEU A 727 -51.06 -19.84 32.01
N TYR A 728 -50.63 -19.30 30.87
CA TYR A 728 -51.19 -18.08 30.27
C TYR A 728 -52.07 -18.39 29.07
N ARG A 729 -53.21 -17.70 28.98
CA ARG A 729 -54.15 -17.81 27.85
C ARG A 729 -53.61 -17.07 26.62
N THR A 730 -54.06 -17.48 25.44
CA THR A 730 -53.66 -16.90 24.14
C THR A 730 -54.18 -15.49 23.95
N TRP A 731 -55.50 -15.29 23.92
CA TRP A 731 -56.14 -14.02 23.59
C TRP A 731 -56.25 -13.11 24.82
N LEU A 732 -55.78 -11.88 24.68
CA LEU A 732 -55.69 -10.86 25.74
C LEU A 732 -56.93 -9.96 25.81
N ALA A 733 -58.11 -10.54 25.64
CA ALA A 733 -59.39 -9.86 25.77
C ALA A 733 -60.45 -10.79 26.38
N GLU A 734 -61.55 -10.22 26.89
CA GLU A 734 -62.72 -11.01 27.26
C GLU A 734 -63.41 -11.56 26.00
N ARG A 735 -64.05 -12.73 26.10
CA ARG A 735 -64.70 -13.40 24.96
C ARG A 735 -65.74 -12.52 24.24
N ALA A 736 -66.42 -11.62 24.97
CA ALA A 736 -67.38 -10.68 24.41
C ALA A 736 -66.74 -9.57 23.54
N GLN A 737 -65.41 -9.40 23.61
CA GLN A 737 -64.61 -8.41 22.89
C GLN A 737 -63.79 -9.03 21.75
N TYR A 738 -63.93 -10.34 21.50
CA TYR A 738 -63.22 -11.02 20.42
C TYR A 738 -63.62 -10.48 19.05
N ARG A 739 -62.61 -10.15 18.27
CA ARG A 739 -62.74 -9.66 16.89
C ARG A 739 -61.90 -10.54 15.97
N CYS A 740 -62.49 -10.92 14.84
CA CYS A 740 -61.84 -11.63 13.74
C CYS A 740 -61.16 -12.95 14.13
N LEU A 741 -61.74 -13.65 15.11
CA LEU A 741 -61.29 -14.99 15.52
C LEU A 741 -62.25 -16.05 14.99
N ASP A 742 -61.70 -17.15 14.51
CA ASP A 742 -62.37 -18.43 14.37
C ASP A 742 -61.86 -19.36 15.50
N PRO A 743 -62.39 -19.22 16.73
CA PRO A 743 -61.94 -20.02 17.87
C PRO A 743 -62.36 -21.49 17.70
N GLY A 744 -61.45 -22.40 18.00
CA GLY A 744 -61.77 -23.82 18.09
C GLY A 744 -62.46 -24.20 19.41
N ARG A 745 -62.25 -25.44 19.85
CA ARG A 745 -62.99 -26.05 20.97
C ARG A 745 -62.75 -25.35 22.31
N ASP A 746 -61.51 -25.03 22.66
CA ASP A 746 -61.24 -24.05 23.72
C ASP A 746 -61.17 -22.68 23.03
N PRO A 747 -62.08 -21.73 23.34
CA PRO A 747 -62.05 -20.42 22.70
C PRO A 747 -60.86 -19.55 23.12
N ASN A 748 -60.08 -19.95 24.12
CA ASN A 748 -58.86 -19.25 24.51
C ASN A 748 -57.84 -20.24 25.10
N PRO A 749 -57.18 -21.09 24.30
CA PRO A 749 -56.28 -22.12 24.82
C PRO A 749 -55.06 -21.51 25.52
N ALA A 750 -54.36 -22.32 26.32
CA ALA A 750 -52.99 -22.04 26.72
C ALA A 750 -52.10 -22.99 25.91
N ASP A 751 -51.43 -22.49 24.88
CA ASP A 751 -50.59 -23.32 24.01
C ASP A 751 -49.13 -23.34 24.47
N ILE A 752 -48.47 -24.48 24.28
CA ILE A 752 -47.09 -24.79 24.64
C ILE A 752 -46.07 -23.82 24.04
N GLY A 753 -46.14 -23.52 22.75
CA GLY A 753 -45.21 -22.59 22.08
C GLY A 753 -45.40 -21.17 22.58
N ILE A 754 -46.65 -20.77 22.82
CA ILE A 754 -46.98 -19.48 23.45
C ILE A 754 -46.41 -19.40 24.87
N GLN A 755 -46.52 -20.47 25.68
CA GLN A 755 -45.89 -20.48 27.01
C GLN A 755 -44.37 -20.32 26.91
N MET A 756 -43.73 -20.93 25.92
CA MET A 756 -42.28 -20.80 25.69
C MET A 756 -41.89 -19.35 25.36
N HIS A 757 -42.63 -18.65 24.50
CA HIS A 757 -42.36 -17.26 24.16
C HIS A 757 -42.60 -16.31 25.34
N ILE A 758 -43.68 -16.48 26.09
CA ILE A 758 -43.93 -15.74 27.34
C ILE A 758 -42.81 -15.98 28.36
N LEU A 759 -42.37 -17.23 28.54
CA LEU A 759 -41.28 -17.57 29.47
C LEU A 759 -39.99 -16.86 29.07
N LEU A 760 -39.64 -16.82 27.78
CA LEU A 760 -38.44 -16.12 27.30
C LEU A 760 -38.51 -14.59 27.50
N LEU A 761 -39.68 -13.96 27.39
CA LEU A 761 -39.85 -12.55 27.76
C LEU A 761 -39.73 -12.36 29.29
N LEU A 762 -40.42 -13.19 30.07
CA LEU A 762 -40.36 -13.13 31.54
C LEU A 762 -38.94 -13.41 32.05
N ALA A 763 -38.13 -14.24 31.38
CA ALA A 763 -36.75 -14.49 31.77
C ALA A 763 -35.87 -13.22 31.70
N GLN A 764 -36.24 -12.26 30.86
CA GLN A 764 -35.57 -10.97 30.72
C GLN A 764 -36.15 -9.93 31.72
N GLU A 765 -37.48 -9.84 31.83
CA GLU A 765 -38.16 -8.76 32.56
C GLU A 765 -38.61 -9.11 33.99
N ASN A 766 -38.92 -10.38 34.28
CA ASN A 766 -39.38 -10.86 35.58
C ASN A 766 -38.94 -12.33 35.85
N PRO A 767 -37.65 -12.56 36.16
CA PRO A 767 -37.11 -13.92 36.33
C PRO A 767 -37.84 -14.80 37.37
N PRO A 768 -38.39 -14.28 38.50
CA PRO A 768 -39.24 -15.06 39.39
C PRO A 768 -40.51 -15.60 38.71
N ALA A 769 -41.19 -14.79 37.90
CA ALA A 769 -42.37 -15.23 37.15
C ALA A 769 -42.01 -16.26 36.07
N ALA A 770 -40.85 -16.13 35.42
CA ALA A 770 -40.34 -17.11 34.47
C ALA A 770 -40.12 -18.49 35.11
N ARG A 771 -39.56 -18.55 36.33
CA ARG A 771 -39.40 -19.81 37.08
C ARG A 771 -40.75 -20.43 37.44
N ALA A 772 -41.69 -19.63 37.95
CA ALA A 772 -43.02 -20.12 38.29
C ALA A 772 -43.79 -20.65 37.06
N LEU A 773 -43.61 -20.02 35.89
CA LEU A 773 -44.14 -20.55 34.63
C LEU A 773 -43.42 -21.84 34.20
N CYS A 774 -42.09 -21.92 34.35
CA CYS A 774 -41.32 -23.14 34.07
C CYS A 774 -41.80 -24.34 34.90
N GLU A 775 -42.00 -24.15 36.20
CA GLU A 775 -42.49 -25.19 37.12
C GLU A 775 -43.88 -25.69 36.73
N ALA A 776 -44.81 -24.77 36.46
CA ALA A 776 -46.15 -25.10 35.99
C ALA A 776 -46.11 -25.86 34.64
N LEU A 777 -45.31 -25.40 33.69
CA LEU A 777 -45.21 -25.97 32.35
C LEU A 777 -44.56 -27.35 32.35
N THR A 778 -43.49 -27.54 33.15
CA THR A 778 -42.73 -28.80 33.24
C THR A 778 -43.62 -29.99 33.61
N THR A 779 -44.60 -29.79 34.50
CA THR A 779 -45.49 -30.86 34.95
C THR A 779 -46.57 -31.23 33.94
N ARG A 780 -46.74 -30.44 32.87
CA ARG A 780 -47.87 -30.54 31.93
C ARG A 780 -47.47 -30.60 30.45
N THR A 781 -46.19 -30.69 30.11
CA THR A 781 -45.71 -30.74 28.71
C THR A 781 -46.27 -31.89 27.87
N ALA A 782 -46.83 -32.92 28.50
CA ALA A 782 -47.47 -34.06 27.85
C ALA A 782 -48.99 -33.91 27.66
N ASP A 783 -49.62 -32.88 28.24
CA ASP A 783 -51.08 -32.71 28.22
C ASP A 783 -51.56 -32.24 26.84
N ASP A 784 -52.50 -32.97 26.24
CA ASP A 784 -53.02 -32.66 24.91
C ASP A 784 -53.74 -31.29 24.82
N ASP A 785 -54.22 -30.71 25.94
CA ASP A 785 -54.83 -29.36 25.95
C ASP A 785 -53.82 -28.23 25.75
N LEU A 786 -52.52 -28.51 25.81
CA LEU A 786 -51.46 -27.51 25.56
C LEU A 786 -50.88 -27.56 24.14
N TRP A 787 -51.20 -28.56 23.32
CA TRP A 787 -50.67 -28.67 21.95
C TRP A 787 -51.75 -28.26 20.94
N VAL A 788 -51.89 -26.96 20.66
CA VAL A 788 -53.00 -26.42 19.85
C VAL A 788 -52.53 -25.80 18.54
N TYR A 789 -51.52 -24.92 18.57
CA TYR A 789 -51.01 -24.23 17.39
C TYR A 789 -49.70 -24.84 16.86
N TYR A 790 -48.96 -25.54 17.73
CA TYR A 790 -47.67 -26.18 17.40
C TYR A 790 -47.72 -27.71 17.40
N ALA A 791 -48.92 -28.31 17.43
CA ALA A 791 -49.11 -29.76 17.60
C ALA A 791 -48.37 -30.59 16.53
N ASP A 792 -48.45 -30.15 15.27
CA ASP A 792 -47.84 -30.80 14.10
C ASP A 792 -46.63 -30.00 13.54
N ALA A 793 -46.19 -28.94 14.23
CA ALA A 793 -45.17 -27.99 13.79
C ALA A 793 -43.94 -27.93 14.75
N PRO A 794 -43.18 -29.03 14.90
CA PRO A 794 -42.08 -29.11 15.86
C PRO A 794 -40.87 -28.17 15.64
N PRO A 795 -40.52 -27.61 14.45
CA PRO A 795 -39.27 -26.86 14.29
C PRO A 795 -39.11 -25.69 15.26
N ILE A 796 -40.15 -24.86 15.44
CA ILE A 796 -40.09 -23.73 16.39
C ILE A 796 -39.96 -24.23 17.83
N VAL A 797 -40.71 -25.26 18.22
CA VAL A 797 -40.64 -25.86 19.56
C VAL A 797 -39.21 -26.33 19.88
N ILE A 798 -38.58 -27.07 18.95
CA ILE A 798 -37.21 -27.58 19.11
C ILE A 798 -36.19 -26.44 19.27
N LEU A 799 -36.34 -25.36 18.51
CA LEU A 799 -35.48 -24.16 18.64
C LEU A 799 -35.63 -23.50 20.01
N ARG A 800 -36.86 -23.40 20.53
CA ARG A 800 -37.14 -22.81 21.83
C ARG A 800 -36.63 -23.64 23.00
N LEU A 801 -36.66 -24.98 22.93
CA LEU A 801 -36.13 -25.84 24.00
C LEU A 801 -34.67 -25.49 24.36
N ALA A 802 -33.82 -25.23 23.36
CA ALA A 802 -32.42 -24.85 23.58
C ALA A 802 -32.28 -23.49 24.29
N GLU A 803 -33.17 -22.55 24.02
CA GLU A 803 -33.19 -21.21 24.63
C GLU A 803 -33.75 -21.23 26.04
N LEU A 804 -34.79 -22.02 26.28
CA LEU A 804 -35.38 -22.22 27.59
C LEU A 804 -34.36 -22.89 28.52
N GLN A 805 -33.61 -23.88 28.04
CA GLN A 805 -32.52 -24.47 28.80
C GLN A 805 -31.45 -23.42 29.18
N GLN A 806 -31.09 -22.51 28.27
CA GLN A 806 -30.18 -21.39 28.55
C GLN A 806 -30.79 -20.35 29.53
N ALA A 807 -32.11 -20.16 29.50
CA ALA A 807 -32.86 -19.33 30.44
C ALA A 807 -33.13 -20.02 31.81
N GLY A 808 -32.61 -21.23 32.03
CA GLY A 808 -32.76 -21.98 33.28
C GLY A 808 -34.01 -22.85 33.38
N CYS A 809 -34.70 -23.11 32.26
CA CYS A 809 -35.90 -23.94 32.16
C CYS A 809 -35.71 -25.15 31.20
N PRO A 810 -35.15 -26.27 31.68
CA PRO A 810 -34.93 -27.47 30.86
C PRO A 810 -36.23 -28.28 30.70
N LEU A 811 -37.09 -27.86 29.76
CA LEU A 811 -38.31 -28.60 29.42
C LEU A 811 -38.00 -29.86 28.60
N HIS A 812 -38.78 -30.92 28.84
CA HIS A 812 -38.66 -32.20 28.13
C HIS A 812 -40.03 -32.66 27.59
N PRO A 813 -40.46 -32.18 26.40
CA PRO A 813 -41.66 -32.66 25.72
C PRO A 813 -41.57 -34.15 25.39
N PRO A 814 -42.71 -34.85 25.25
CA PRO A 814 -42.72 -36.22 24.75
C PRO A 814 -42.04 -36.30 23.36
N PRO A 815 -41.19 -37.31 23.08
CA PRO A 815 -40.52 -37.42 21.78
C PRO A 815 -41.45 -37.53 20.56
N SER A 816 -42.71 -37.92 20.75
CA SER A 816 -43.74 -37.89 19.70
C SER A 816 -44.10 -36.46 19.26
N ARG A 817 -44.02 -35.48 20.16
CA ARG A 817 -44.30 -34.05 19.90
C ARG A 817 -43.12 -33.29 19.26
N LEU A 818 -41.96 -33.94 19.13
CA LEU A 818 -40.76 -33.41 18.46
C LEU A 818 -40.52 -34.04 17.08
N ARG A 819 -41.46 -34.88 16.63
CA ARG A 819 -41.48 -35.50 15.29
C ARG A 819 -42.62 -34.91 14.48
N THR A 820 -42.57 -35.12 13.17
CA THR A 820 -43.60 -34.68 12.24
C THR A 820 -43.98 -35.82 11.31
N ASP A 821 -45.27 -35.97 11.07
CA ASP A 821 -45.84 -36.83 10.03
C ASP A 821 -46.21 -36.01 8.77
N VAL A 822 -45.87 -34.72 8.74
CA VAL A 822 -46.10 -33.80 7.61
C VAL A 822 -45.00 -34.02 6.55
N PRO A 823 -45.33 -34.47 5.32
CA PRO A 823 -44.32 -34.83 4.33
C PRO A 823 -43.36 -33.69 3.99
N GLY A 824 -42.06 -33.97 4.05
CA GLY A 824 -40.99 -33.02 3.71
C GLY A 824 -40.53 -32.13 4.86
N GLN A 825 -41.15 -32.23 6.05
CA GLN A 825 -40.76 -31.44 7.23
C GLN A 825 -39.63 -32.07 8.05
N GLU A 826 -39.23 -33.30 7.76
CA GLU A 826 -38.18 -34.03 8.48
C GLU A 826 -36.81 -33.35 8.37
N ILE A 827 -36.56 -32.59 7.29
CA ILE A 827 -35.31 -31.83 7.10
C ILE A 827 -35.26 -30.58 7.98
N TRP A 828 -36.41 -29.95 8.27
CA TRP A 828 -36.51 -28.77 9.13
C TRP A 828 -36.43 -29.15 10.62
N VAL A 829 -36.98 -30.31 10.99
CA VAL A 829 -36.73 -30.96 12.28
C VAL A 829 -35.23 -31.21 12.46
N GLN A 830 -34.57 -31.87 11.49
CA GLN A 830 -33.11 -32.09 11.51
C GLN A 830 -32.32 -30.77 11.65
N ALA A 831 -32.75 -29.69 11.01
CA ALA A 831 -32.11 -28.37 11.10
C ALA A 831 -32.25 -27.72 12.48
N ALA A 832 -33.45 -27.77 13.07
CA ALA A 832 -33.67 -27.30 14.43
C ALA A 832 -32.89 -28.14 15.47
N GLU A 833 -32.89 -29.46 15.33
CA GLU A 833 -32.13 -30.39 16.18
C GLU A 833 -30.62 -30.20 16.05
N ALA A 834 -30.09 -30.01 14.84
CA ALA A 834 -28.68 -29.75 14.62
C ALA A 834 -28.25 -28.44 15.30
N LEU A 835 -29.04 -27.37 15.15
CA LEU A 835 -28.75 -26.08 15.80
C LEU A 835 -28.81 -26.19 17.33
N SER A 836 -29.79 -26.92 17.86
CA SER A 836 -29.91 -27.21 19.29
C SER A 836 -28.72 -28.02 19.83
N ARG A 837 -28.31 -29.08 19.13
CA ARG A 837 -27.13 -29.90 19.47
C ARG A 837 -25.83 -29.09 19.42
N ILE A 838 -25.65 -28.22 18.44
CA ILE A 838 -24.49 -27.32 18.38
C ILE A 838 -24.47 -26.37 19.60
N ARG A 839 -25.60 -25.74 19.93
CA ARG A 839 -25.72 -24.83 21.09
C ARG A 839 -25.50 -25.52 22.44
N THR A 840 -25.76 -26.81 22.55
CA THR A 840 -25.56 -27.63 23.75
C THR A 840 -24.22 -28.37 23.78
N GLY A 841 -23.38 -28.23 22.75
CA GLY A 841 -22.06 -28.86 22.67
C GLY A 841 -22.06 -30.33 22.21
N ALA A 842 -23.21 -30.84 21.76
CA ALA A 842 -23.41 -32.22 21.30
C ALA A 842 -23.58 -32.35 19.77
N GLY A 843 -23.19 -31.34 19.00
CA GLY A 843 -23.29 -31.34 17.54
C GLY A 843 -22.16 -32.10 16.84
N SER A 844 -22.41 -32.60 15.64
CA SER A 844 -21.40 -33.22 14.75
C SER A 844 -21.12 -32.34 13.54
N CYS A 845 -19.84 -32.15 13.21
CA CYS A 845 -19.42 -31.42 12.01
C CYS A 845 -19.91 -32.10 10.73
N LEU A 846 -19.73 -33.43 10.62
CA LEU A 846 -20.07 -34.19 9.42
C LEU A 846 -21.58 -34.17 9.14
N GLU A 847 -22.41 -34.30 10.17
CA GLU A 847 -23.86 -34.15 10.02
C GLU A 847 -24.26 -32.73 9.60
N THR A 848 -23.61 -31.72 10.18
CA THR A 848 -23.91 -30.30 9.90
C THR A 848 -23.53 -29.92 8.47
N ASN A 849 -22.34 -30.31 7.99
CA ASN A 849 -21.91 -30.03 6.62
C ASN A 849 -22.84 -30.72 5.60
N ARG A 850 -23.19 -32.00 5.82
CA ARG A 850 -24.17 -32.73 4.98
C ARG A 850 -25.56 -32.10 4.99
N LEU A 851 -25.98 -31.49 6.10
CA LEU A 851 -27.27 -30.80 6.18
C LEU A 851 -27.23 -29.46 5.44
N LEU A 852 -26.16 -28.67 5.59
CA LEU A 852 -25.94 -27.43 4.85
C LEU A 852 -25.91 -27.68 3.33
N GLU A 853 -25.21 -28.71 2.87
CA GLU A 853 -25.18 -29.12 1.45
C GLU A 853 -26.57 -29.50 0.93
N ARG A 854 -27.30 -30.38 1.63
CA ARG A 854 -28.65 -30.81 1.22
C ARG A 854 -29.63 -29.64 1.13
N LEU A 855 -29.58 -28.71 2.09
CA LEU A 855 -30.46 -27.54 2.11
C LEU A 855 -30.12 -26.51 1.02
N ALA A 856 -28.84 -26.33 0.68
CA ALA A 856 -28.38 -25.41 -0.36
C ALA A 856 -28.41 -26.01 -1.79
N THR A 857 -28.76 -27.30 -1.94
CA THR A 857 -28.82 -27.99 -3.24
C THR A 857 -29.85 -27.35 -4.17
N GLU A 858 -29.53 -27.29 -5.48
CA GLU A 858 -30.37 -26.65 -6.52
C GLU A 858 -30.80 -25.21 -6.13
N ASP A 859 -29.84 -24.38 -5.69
CA ASP A 859 -30.08 -22.99 -5.25
C ASP A 859 -31.22 -22.87 -4.22
N PHE A 860 -31.17 -23.72 -3.19
CA PHE A 860 -32.17 -23.85 -2.13
C PHE A 860 -33.55 -24.36 -2.60
N ALA A 861 -33.61 -25.27 -3.58
CA ALA A 861 -34.87 -25.85 -4.04
C ALA A 861 -35.72 -26.51 -2.93
N ALA A 862 -35.11 -26.96 -1.83
CA ALA A 862 -35.85 -27.46 -0.67
C ALA A 862 -36.66 -26.36 0.04
N VAL A 863 -36.12 -25.14 0.13
CA VAL A 863 -36.78 -23.98 0.76
C VAL A 863 -38.05 -23.62 0.01
N SER A 864 -37.99 -23.52 -1.33
CA SER A 864 -39.12 -23.08 -2.16
C SER A 864 -40.15 -24.17 -2.46
N ARG A 865 -39.75 -25.45 -2.53
CA ARG A 865 -40.69 -26.56 -2.76
C ARG A 865 -41.41 -26.99 -1.48
N MET A 866 -40.73 -26.95 -0.34
CA MET A 866 -41.22 -27.48 0.94
C MET A 866 -40.68 -26.64 2.12
N PRO A 867 -41.07 -25.36 2.25
CA PRO A 867 -40.61 -24.50 3.35
C PRO A 867 -40.98 -25.07 4.73
N PRO A 868 -40.31 -24.62 5.81
CA PRO A 868 -40.64 -25.01 7.17
C PRO A 868 -42.07 -24.61 7.57
N LEU A 869 -42.82 -25.59 8.08
CA LEU A 869 -44.08 -25.41 8.80
C LEU A 869 -43.77 -24.83 10.19
N LEU A 870 -44.29 -23.64 10.47
CA LEU A 870 -43.99 -22.89 11.70
C LEU A 870 -45.01 -23.18 12.80
N TYR A 871 -46.29 -23.19 12.42
CA TYR A 871 -47.47 -23.42 13.26
C TYR A 871 -48.69 -23.70 12.36
N HIS A 872 -49.81 -24.01 12.96
CA HIS A 872 -51.14 -24.05 12.34
C HIS A 872 -52.15 -23.32 13.25
N ASN A 873 -53.33 -22.99 12.73
CA ASN A 873 -54.42 -22.55 13.60
C ASN A 873 -55.01 -23.74 14.38
N ASP A 874 -55.94 -23.49 15.30
CA ASP A 874 -56.64 -24.57 16.01
C ASP A 874 -57.40 -25.43 14.99
N LEU A 875 -57.00 -26.70 14.82
CA LEU A 875 -57.54 -27.60 13.80
C LEU A 875 -58.99 -28.07 14.09
N THR A 876 -59.55 -27.64 15.21
CA THR A 876 -60.97 -27.80 15.59
C THR A 876 -61.83 -26.59 15.25
N ALA A 877 -61.25 -25.49 14.76
CA ALA A 877 -61.95 -24.32 14.21
C ALA A 877 -62.68 -24.62 12.88
N SER A 878 -63.48 -23.67 12.38
CA SER A 878 -64.27 -23.86 11.15
C SER A 878 -63.42 -23.90 9.87
N VAL A 879 -62.29 -23.20 9.86
CA VAL A 879 -61.29 -23.21 8.79
C VAL A 879 -59.97 -23.78 9.33
N ARG A 880 -59.27 -24.58 8.53
CA ARG A 880 -57.90 -25.04 8.83
C ARG A 880 -56.88 -24.25 8.03
N ARG A 881 -55.77 -23.87 8.68
CA ARG A 881 -54.64 -23.15 8.09
C ARG A 881 -53.33 -23.67 8.66
N PHE A 882 -52.40 -24.01 7.78
CA PHE A 882 -51.02 -24.39 8.08
C PHE A 882 -50.10 -23.28 7.56
N TYR A 883 -49.13 -22.85 8.37
CA TYR A 883 -48.35 -21.63 8.14
C TYR A 883 -46.87 -21.91 7.89
N TRP A 884 -46.34 -21.40 6.78
CA TRP A 884 -45.04 -21.73 6.22
C TRP A 884 -44.22 -20.47 5.90
N SER A 885 -42.90 -20.58 5.86
CA SER A 885 -42.05 -19.47 5.40
C SER A 885 -40.75 -19.95 4.75
N GLU A 886 -40.55 -19.56 3.49
CA GLU A 886 -39.26 -19.71 2.80
C GLU A 886 -38.15 -18.93 3.53
N ASP A 887 -38.46 -17.74 4.03
CA ASP A 887 -37.52 -16.85 4.71
C ASP A 887 -36.94 -17.46 5.99
N ILE A 888 -37.77 -18.20 6.76
CA ILE A 888 -37.27 -18.98 7.90
C ILE A 888 -36.32 -20.09 7.43
N GLY A 889 -36.57 -20.71 6.27
CA GLY A 889 -35.65 -21.69 5.67
C GLY A 889 -34.26 -21.12 5.39
N TYR A 890 -34.20 -19.95 4.73
CA TYR A 890 -32.94 -19.23 4.49
C TYR A 890 -32.27 -18.76 5.79
N ALA A 891 -33.04 -18.20 6.73
CA ALA A 891 -32.54 -17.74 8.03
C ALA A 891 -31.97 -18.89 8.87
N LEU A 892 -32.63 -20.04 8.89
CA LEU A 892 -32.19 -21.21 9.65
C LEU A 892 -30.90 -21.81 9.07
N TRP A 893 -30.77 -21.83 7.73
CA TRP A 893 -29.52 -22.21 7.07
C TRP A 893 -28.37 -21.26 7.42
N LEU A 894 -28.60 -19.95 7.32
CA LEU A 894 -27.61 -18.92 7.70
C LEU A 894 -27.20 -19.05 9.17
N ARG A 895 -28.16 -19.36 10.05
CA ARG A 895 -27.93 -19.55 11.48
C ARG A 895 -27.09 -20.80 11.77
N LEU A 896 -27.34 -21.91 11.07
CA LEU A 896 -26.51 -23.12 11.12
C LEU A 896 -25.09 -22.87 10.60
N TYR A 897 -24.96 -22.17 9.47
CA TYR A 897 -23.66 -21.84 8.88
C TYR A 897 -22.82 -20.94 9.81
N TYR A 898 -23.45 -19.91 10.39
CA TYR A 898 -22.83 -19.05 11.40
C TYR A 898 -22.35 -19.84 12.62
N GLU A 899 -23.18 -20.74 13.18
CA GLU A 899 -22.77 -21.55 14.33
C GLU A 899 -21.63 -22.51 14.00
N ARG A 900 -21.62 -23.12 12.80
CA ARG A 900 -20.50 -23.92 12.27
C ARG A 900 -19.19 -23.11 12.20
N GLN A 901 -19.24 -21.86 11.76
CA GLN A 901 -18.09 -20.96 11.76
C GLN A 901 -17.64 -20.63 13.20
N ARG A 902 -18.58 -20.25 14.06
CA ARG A 902 -18.33 -19.82 15.46
C ARG A 902 -17.61 -20.87 16.29
N ILE A 903 -17.84 -22.16 16.03
CA ILE A 903 -17.21 -23.29 16.72
C ILE A 903 -15.96 -23.85 16.01
N GLY A 904 -15.51 -23.23 14.92
CA GLY A 904 -14.25 -23.56 14.24
C GLY A 904 -14.30 -24.68 13.20
N TRP A 905 -15.46 -25.31 12.96
CA TRP A 905 -15.61 -26.40 11.99
C TRP A 905 -15.38 -25.99 10.53
N ALA A 906 -15.30 -24.69 10.23
CA ALA A 906 -14.95 -24.19 8.89
C ALA A 906 -13.53 -24.58 8.44
N ALA A 907 -12.60 -24.77 9.39
CA ALA A 907 -11.20 -25.12 9.10
C ALA A 907 -10.88 -26.62 9.26
N GLN A 908 -11.86 -27.43 9.67
CA GLN A 908 -11.67 -28.86 9.97
C GLN A 908 -12.07 -29.72 8.77
N ASP A 909 -11.24 -30.70 8.41
CA ASP A 909 -11.67 -31.78 7.55
C ASP A 909 -12.49 -32.78 8.37
N CYS A 910 -13.78 -32.87 8.06
CA CYS A 910 -14.73 -33.70 8.80
C CYS A 910 -14.96 -35.06 8.10
N GLY A 911 -14.10 -35.42 7.14
CA GLY A 911 -14.15 -36.68 6.39
C GLY A 911 -13.58 -37.91 7.11
N GLU A 912 -12.74 -37.73 8.13
CA GLU A 912 -12.14 -38.82 8.91
C GLU A 912 -12.50 -38.74 10.41
N GLU A 913 -13.68 -39.23 10.77
CA GLU A 913 -13.86 -39.81 12.11
C GLU A 913 -13.05 -41.11 12.16
N GLY A 914 -11.99 -41.12 12.97
CA GLY A 914 -11.15 -42.30 13.18
C GLY A 914 -11.97 -43.48 13.72
N ARG A 915 -11.75 -44.66 13.13
CA ARG A 915 -12.27 -45.94 13.61
C ARG A 915 -11.57 -46.42 14.87
#